data_AF-A0A1F7JFS3-F1
#
_entry.id   AF-A0A1F7JFS3-F1
#
_cell.length_a   1.000
_cell.length_b   1.000
_cell.length_c   1.000
_cell.angle_alpha   90.00
_cell.angle_beta   90.00
_cell.angle_gamma   90.00
#
_symmetry.space_group_name_H-M   'P 1'
#
loop_
_entity.id
_entity.type
_entity.pdbx_description
1 polymer ?
#
loop_
_entity_poly.entity_id
_entity_poly.type
_entity_poly.pdbx_seq_one_letter_code
_entity_poly.pdbx_strand_id
1 'polypeptide(L)'
;MKKNISFSVTGMHCESCELLIKDELTSISGVTNAIVDHKTGQGSVIIDDEKVNHNDIIGAITRAGYTGVINNIEDTQIEKDTVELVKKDAKSGDPMRVLFQAHMTADGEVTENENGKLSFQGKVDNKKKVEVVIPKGKEVEAEDYIHRFVKSQNFIHLLDGVNGSHEESVQTQQILSPMQNTPEMKNSNGSKRVSLSLSGMHCTSCALIIEKSLNKVSGVKEARVNFTAEKALIDYDESIIKVEVLVEAVKKTGYSATVLNDKNTEYEAKKRKQETEALYTKFIVGLLFSLPMIYFMLFDFFSWIPGRVSFLPFVGIISLILTTPVQFIIGRGFYKGMWSALRMNTFNMDSLIAIGTSVAYFYSLINYIFYYLNTNSLIGIGGEKIPELYFETAAYLITFVILGKWLEAQAKGRTSDAIKKLMGLQAKTARVIRNGITTDISIDQVINGDIILVRPGEKVPVDGVIIKGFSAVDESMITGESLPVEKQVSDTVVGGTMNKMGSFEFNVTRVGAETFLSQIIRLVEEAQGSKAPIQDFADKISAYFVPTVIGIAVLTFIIWYFVLGATLSFALMAFTAVIVIACPCALGLATPTAIMVGTGKGAEYGILVKGGEPLEAACKINAIIFDKTGTLTNGKPIVTDIESVRDMDEDEVLTIAASLEKQSEHSLAEAIYNEAEKEKISLKDVEEFKAFAGHGVSGNIDATTYYFGNRKLIGDIVGLPVEKINRKMNRIEEQGKTVMILANKNEILGLIGVADTVKDTSKEAVERLKKMGISVYMITGDNEKTAKAIASQVGIENVFAEVLPEEKAINIKLLQEKKMKVAMVGDGINDAPALAQADLGIAMGSGTDVAMEAGGIVIIKNDLRDVADAIDLSKTTMNKIKQNMFFALFYNIMGIPVAARMFAGIGIILKPELAGLAMALSSVSVVGNSLLLRNYSPGKKNYLSAIAPIVMAVAFAIIFFQFAKFSAM
;
A
#
# COMPACT_ATOMS: atom_id res chain seq x y z
N MET A 1 -20.72 -45.00 -24.66
CA MET A 1 -21.48 -44.64 -23.43
C MET A 1 -20.49 -43.98 -22.49
N LYS A 2 -20.83 -42.83 -21.87
CA LYS A 2 -19.89 -42.14 -20.97
C LYS A 2 -19.91 -42.76 -19.58
N LYS A 3 -18.76 -43.25 -19.11
CA LYS A 3 -18.60 -43.88 -17.80
C LYS A 3 -17.67 -43.03 -16.95
N ASN A 4 -18.04 -42.80 -15.69
CA ASN A 4 -17.19 -42.10 -14.73
C ASN A 4 -16.39 -43.14 -13.94
N ILE A 5 -15.06 -43.03 -13.98
CA ILE A 5 -14.15 -43.93 -13.26
C ILE A 5 -13.43 -43.13 -12.19
N SER A 6 -13.59 -43.55 -10.94
CA SER A 6 -12.90 -42.97 -9.79
C SER A 6 -11.58 -43.73 -9.53
N PHE A 7 -10.53 -42.99 -9.18
CA PHE A 7 -9.22 -43.56 -8.85
C PHE A 7 -8.57 -42.80 -7.69
N SER A 8 -7.63 -43.46 -7.03
CA SER A 8 -6.78 -42.88 -5.98
C SER A 8 -5.32 -42.87 -6.43
N VAL A 9 -4.58 -41.82 -6.06
CA VAL A 9 -3.18 -41.61 -6.43
C VAL A 9 -2.34 -41.44 -5.17
N THR A 10 -1.29 -42.23 -5.03
CA THR A 10 -0.36 -42.16 -3.90
C THR A 10 0.85 -41.28 -4.26
N GLY A 11 1.28 -40.41 -3.33
CA GLY A 11 2.48 -39.56 -3.48
C GLY A 11 2.25 -38.16 -4.07
N MET A 12 1.00 -37.75 -4.27
CA MET A 12 0.64 -36.39 -4.71
C MET A 12 0.49 -35.44 -3.50
N HIS A 13 1.15 -34.26 -3.54
CA HIS A 13 1.19 -33.32 -2.40
C HIS A 13 1.07 -31.84 -2.77
N CYS A 14 0.95 -31.49 -4.06
CA CYS A 14 0.80 -30.10 -4.49
C CYS A 14 -0.01 -29.97 -5.78
N GLU A 15 -0.48 -28.77 -6.05
CA GLU A 15 -1.27 -28.41 -7.24
C GLU A 15 -0.53 -28.66 -8.56
N SER A 16 0.81 -28.62 -8.55
CA SER A 16 1.61 -28.99 -9.73
C SER A 16 1.51 -30.49 -10.06
N CYS A 17 1.44 -31.37 -9.05
CA CYS A 17 1.23 -32.80 -9.25
C CYS A 17 -0.16 -33.08 -9.85
N GLU A 18 -1.17 -32.34 -9.40
CA GLU A 18 -2.55 -32.41 -9.88
C GLU A 18 -2.64 -32.08 -11.37
N LEU A 19 -2.04 -30.96 -11.78
CA LEU A 19 -1.97 -30.53 -13.18
C LEU A 19 -1.27 -31.57 -14.06
N LEU A 20 -0.16 -32.15 -13.58
CA LEU A 20 0.64 -33.12 -14.35
C LEU A 20 -0.13 -34.43 -14.61
N ILE A 21 -0.87 -34.93 -13.61
CA ILE A 21 -1.73 -36.11 -13.76
C ILE A 21 -2.93 -35.79 -14.65
N LYS A 22 -3.51 -34.61 -14.51
CA LYS A 22 -4.66 -34.15 -15.32
C LYS A 22 -4.28 -34.00 -16.80
N ASP A 23 -3.11 -33.47 -17.11
CA ASP A 23 -2.60 -33.34 -18.48
C ASP A 23 -2.36 -34.72 -19.11
N GLU A 24 -1.75 -35.66 -18.39
CA GLU A 24 -1.57 -37.03 -18.87
C GLU A 24 -2.91 -37.77 -19.07
N LEU A 25 -3.90 -37.58 -18.20
CA LEU A 25 -5.22 -38.20 -18.34
C LEU A 25 -6.02 -37.60 -19.51
N THR A 26 -5.96 -36.29 -19.70
CA THR A 26 -6.66 -35.62 -20.81
C THR A 26 -5.99 -35.86 -22.17
N SER A 27 -4.74 -36.32 -22.19
CA SER A 27 -4.04 -36.74 -23.41
C SER A 27 -4.55 -38.06 -24.00
N ILE A 28 -5.30 -38.88 -23.22
CA ILE A 28 -5.86 -40.15 -23.68
C ILE A 28 -7.05 -39.90 -24.62
N SER A 29 -7.00 -40.45 -25.83
CA SER A 29 -8.10 -40.36 -26.80
C SER A 29 -9.35 -41.08 -26.28
N GLY A 30 -10.40 -40.32 -25.96
CA GLY A 30 -11.65 -40.84 -25.39
C GLY A 30 -11.94 -40.37 -23.96
N VAL A 31 -11.02 -39.63 -23.32
CA VAL A 31 -11.28 -38.91 -22.07
C VAL A 31 -11.94 -37.57 -22.37
N THR A 32 -13.12 -37.32 -21.79
CA THR A 32 -13.85 -36.05 -21.97
C THR A 32 -13.60 -35.05 -20.84
N ASN A 33 -13.32 -35.53 -19.62
CA ASN A 33 -12.99 -34.69 -18.49
C ASN A 33 -12.20 -35.50 -17.45
N ALA A 34 -11.23 -34.88 -16.79
CA ALA A 34 -10.48 -35.46 -15.69
C ALA A 34 -10.41 -34.44 -14.54
N ILE A 35 -10.75 -34.90 -13.34
CA ILE A 35 -10.66 -34.14 -12.09
C ILE A 35 -9.69 -34.91 -11.20
N VAL A 36 -8.71 -34.22 -10.65
CA VAL A 36 -7.72 -34.76 -9.71
C VAL A 36 -7.65 -33.75 -8.57
N ASP A 37 -7.53 -34.22 -7.32
CA ASP A 37 -7.41 -33.34 -6.15
C ASP A 37 -6.18 -33.76 -5.32
N HIS A 38 -5.18 -32.88 -5.27
CA HIS A 38 -3.95 -33.14 -4.51
C HIS A 38 -4.13 -33.14 -3.00
N LYS A 39 -5.21 -32.57 -2.45
CA LYS A 39 -5.46 -32.57 -1.01
C LYS A 39 -6.01 -33.90 -0.53
N THR A 40 -6.83 -34.56 -1.34
CA THR A 40 -7.48 -35.83 -1.00
C THR A 40 -6.77 -37.05 -1.59
N GLY A 41 -5.91 -36.87 -2.60
CA GLY A 41 -5.28 -37.98 -3.31
C GLY A 41 -6.25 -38.76 -4.20
N GLN A 42 -7.42 -38.19 -4.52
CA GLN A 42 -8.47 -38.83 -5.31
C GLN A 42 -8.69 -38.10 -6.63
N GLY A 43 -9.19 -38.83 -7.63
CA GLY A 43 -9.55 -38.28 -8.92
C GLY A 43 -10.68 -39.07 -9.59
N SER A 44 -11.30 -38.46 -10.59
CA SER A 44 -12.31 -39.09 -11.43
C SER A 44 -12.12 -38.69 -12.89
N VAL A 45 -12.39 -39.63 -13.80
CA VAL A 45 -12.27 -39.43 -15.24
C VAL A 45 -13.51 -39.92 -15.97
N ILE A 46 -14.04 -39.09 -16.87
CA ILE A 46 -15.18 -39.42 -17.70
C ILE A 46 -14.68 -39.91 -19.05
N ILE A 47 -14.83 -41.21 -19.30
CA ILE A 47 -14.37 -41.89 -20.51
C ILE A 47 -15.52 -42.32 -21.42
N ASP A 48 -15.25 -42.49 -22.71
CA ASP A 48 -16.10 -43.28 -23.60
C ASP A 48 -15.66 -44.76 -23.53
N ASP A 49 -16.56 -45.62 -23.03
CA ASP A 49 -16.29 -47.02 -22.63
C ASP A 49 -15.77 -47.91 -23.80
N GLU A 50 -15.96 -47.48 -25.05
CA GLU A 50 -15.49 -48.20 -26.25
C GLU A 50 -14.04 -47.88 -26.64
N LYS A 51 -13.41 -46.85 -26.04
CA LYS A 51 -12.10 -46.32 -26.50
C LYS A 51 -11.00 -46.31 -25.44
N VAL A 52 -11.33 -46.42 -24.16
CA VAL A 52 -10.35 -46.28 -23.06
C VAL A 52 -10.53 -47.41 -22.06
N ASN A 53 -9.46 -48.13 -21.75
CA ASN A 53 -9.48 -49.18 -20.74
C ASN A 53 -8.90 -48.70 -19.40
N HIS A 54 -9.18 -49.43 -18.32
CA HIS A 54 -8.71 -49.16 -16.96
C HIS A 54 -7.17 -49.06 -16.89
N ASN A 55 -6.48 -49.88 -17.70
CA ASN A 55 -5.02 -49.87 -17.77
C ASN A 55 -4.45 -48.59 -18.40
N ASP A 56 -5.20 -47.89 -19.27
CA ASP A 56 -4.74 -46.66 -19.90
C ASP A 56 -4.72 -45.49 -18.90
N ILE A 57 -5.70 -45.46 -17.99
CA ILE A 57 -5.81 -44.49 -16.90
C ILE A 57 -4.67 -44.68 -15.90
N ILE A 58 -4.42 -45.92 -15.46
CA ILE A 58 -3.30 -46.24 -14.57
C ILE A 58 -1.96 -45.95 -15.26
N GLY A 59 -1.86 -46.24 -16.56
CA GLY A 59 -0.69 -45.94 -17.38
C GLY A 59 -0.39 -44.44 -17.45
N ALA A 60 -1.40 -43.58 -17.59
CA ALA A 60 -1.25 -42.11 -17.56
C ALA A 60 -0.77 -41.60 -16.20
N ILE A 61 -1.35 -42.12 -15.11
CA ILE A 61 -0.91 -41.76 -13.74
C ILE A 61 0.55 -42.18 -13.51
N THR A 62 0.95 -43.34 -14.06
CA THR A 62 2.33 -43.84 -13.98
C THR A 62 3.30 -43.01 -14.82
N ARG A 63 2.90 -42.56 -16.01
CA ARG A 63 3.71 -41.62 -16.84
C ARG A 63 3.91 -40.27 -16.17
N ALA A 64 2.92 -39.81 -15.41
CA ALA A 64 3.05 -38.63 -14.56
C ALA A 64 3.97 -38.83 -13.34
N GLY A 65 4.45 -40.05 -13.09
CA GLY A 65 5.38 -40.38 -12.00
C GLY A 65 4.73 -40.83 -10.70
N TYR A 66 3.44 -41.21 -10.71
CA TYR A 66 2.68 -41.60 -9.53
C TYR A 66 2.08 -43.00 -9.63
N THR A 67 1.72 -43.60 -8.49
CA THR A 67 1.02 -44.89 -8.44
C THR A 67 -0.48 -44.68 -8.26
N GLY A 68 -1.29 -45.19 -9.19
CA GLY A 68 -2.75 -45.05 -9.17
C GLY A 68 -3.48 -46.39 -9.02
N VAL A 69 -4.59 -46.41 -8.27
CA VAL A 69 -5.50 -47.55 -8.11
C VAL A 69 -6.92 -47.13 -8.52
N ILE A 70 -7.59 -47.89 -9.38
CA ILE A 70 -8.98 -47.64 -9.75
C ILE A 70 -9.90 -48.23 -8.68
N ASN A 71 -10.86 -47.42 -8.23
CA ASN A 71 -11.86 -47.84 -7.27
C ASN A 71 -13.05 -48.44 -8.05
N ASN A 72 -13.22 -49.76 -7.97
CA ASN A 72 -14.39 -50.44 -8.58
C ASN A 72 -15.67 -50.00 -7.86
N ILE A 73 -16.63 -49.49 -8.62
CA ILE A 73 -17.95 -49.11 -8.14
C ILE A 73 -18.84 -50.35 -8.22
N GLU A 74 -19.19 -50.95 -7.08
CA GLU A 74 -20.44 -51.71 -6.97
C GLU A 74 -21.60 -50.72 -6.94
N ASP A 75 -22.67 -51.06 -7.66
CA ASP A 75 -23.95 -50.37 -7.74
C ASP A 75 -24.47 -50.02 -6.33
N THR A 76 -24.15 -48.83 -5.84
CA THR A 76 -24.89 -48.22 -4.75
C THR A 76 -26.01 -47.41 -5.39
N GLN A 77 -27.19 -48.04 -5.43
CA GLN A 77 -28.45 -47.33 -5.60
C GLN A 77 -28.42 -46.11 -4.69
N ILE A 78 -28.44 -44.92 -5.29
CA ILE A 78 -28.79 -43.70 -4.56
C ILE A 78 -30.24 -43.90 -4.15
N GLU A 79 -30.45 -44.28 -2.89
CA GLU A 79 -31.75 -44.13 -2.25
C GLU A 79 -32.19 -42.68 -2.46
N LYS A 80 -33.37 -42.53 -3.03
CA LYS A 80 -34.03 -41.25 -3.22
C LYS A 80 -34.24 -40.62 -1.85
N ASP A 81 -33.39 -39.67 -1.47
CA ASP A 81 -33.87 -38.58 -0.63
C ASP A 81 -34.85 -37.77 -1.48
N THR A 82 -36.13 -38.12 -1.31
CA THR A 82 -37.27 -37.49 -1.96
C THR A 82 -37.34 -36.02 -1.57
N VAL A 83 -36.83 -35.14 -2.44
CA VAL A 83 -37.34 -33.77 -2.51
C VAL A 83 -38.69 -33.83 -3.22
N GLU A 84 -39.78 -33.75 -2.45
CA GLU A 84 -41.12 -33.57 -3.03
C GLU A 84 -41.20 -32.20 -3.72
N LEU A 85 -41.13 -32.21 -5.05
CA LEU A 85 -41.44 -31.04 -5.88
C LEU A 85 -42.95 -30.85 -5.93
N VAL A 86 -43.47 -29.95 -5.11
CA VAL A 86 -44.86 -29.48 -5.22
C VAL A 86 -44.96 -28.59 -6.45
N LYS A 87 -45.43 -29.14 -7.57
CA LYS A 87 -45.74 -28.37 -8.78
C LYS A 87 -47.01 -27.54 -8.54
N LYS A 88 -46.92 -26.23 -8.75
CA LYS A 88 -48.07 -25.33 -8.82
C LYS A 88 -48.05 -24.66 -10.20
N ASP A 89 -49.12 -24.85 -10.97
CA ASP A 89 -49.25 -24.20 -12.28
C ASP A 89 -49.34 -22.68 -12.09
N ALA A 90 -48.39 -21.95 -12.68
CA ALA A 90 -48.41 -20.49 -12.73
C ALA A 90 -49.14 -20.03 -14.00
N LYS A 91 -50.06 -19.07 -13.88
CA LYS A 91 -50.73 -18.48 -15.05
C LYS A 91 -49.70 -17.72 -15.90
N SER A 92 -49.78 -17.89 -17.22
CA SER A 92 -48.86 -17.27 -18.19
C SER A 92 -48.82 -15.73 -18.02
N GLY A 93 -47.66 -15.18 -17.63
CA GLY A 93 -47.41 -13.73 -17.62
C GLY A 93 -46.75 -13.15 -16.35
N ASP A 94 -46.71 -13.89 -15.24
CA ASP A 94 -46.16 -13.43 -13.95
C ASP A 94 -44.71 -13.91 -13.68
N PRO A 95 -43.88 -13.14 -12.95
CA PRO A 95 -42.53 -13.57 -12.56
C PRO A 95 -42.58 -14.76 -11.60
N MET A 96 -41.81 -15.81 -11.91
CA MET A 96 -41.74 -17.03 -11.11
C MET A 96 -40.88 -16.79 -9.86
N ARG A 97 -41.48 -16.98 -8.68
CA ARG A 97 -40.79 -16.91 -7.38
C ARG A 97 -40.60 -18.33 -6.85
N VAL A 98 -39.37 -18.69 -6.51
CA VAL A 98 -39.05 -20.01 -5.96
C VAL A 98 -38.62 -19.83 -4.51
N LEU A 99 -39.35 -20.49 -3.61
CA LEU A 99 -39.16 -20.38 -2.16
C LEU A 99 -38.51 -21.67 -1.65
N PHE A 100 -37.34 -21.56 -1.03
CA PHE A 100 -36.64 -22.67 -0.38
C PHE A 100 -36.74 -22.51 1.13
N GLN A 101 -37.26 -23.54 1.82
CA GLN A 101 -37.32 -23.58 3.29
C GLN A 101 -36.64 -24.85 3.78
N ALA A 102 -35.63 -24.71 4.62
CA ALA A 102 -35.09 -25.79 5.42
C ALA A 102 -35.75 -25.72 6.79
N HIS A 103 -36.31 -26.83 7.25
CA HIS A 103 -37.07 -26.90 8.49
C HIS A 103 -36.55 -28.01 9.35
N MET A 104 -36.48 -27.73 10.65
CA MET A 104 -35.84 -28.65 11.55
C MET A 104 -36.39 -28.37 13.01
N THR A 105 -36.95 -29.38 13.73
CA THR A 105 -37.27 -29.54 15.20
C THR A 105 -36.43 -30.57 16.05
N ALA A 106 -36.07 -30.22 17.29
CA ALA A 106 -35.21 -31.04 18.17
C ALA A 106 -35.97 -31.83 19.28
N ASP A 107 -35.73 -33.15 19.43
CA ASP A 107 -36.34 -34.01 20.46
C ASP A 107 -35.31 -34.93 21.14
N GLY A 108 -35.29 -34.96 22.49
CA GLY A 108 -34.55 -35.94 23.30
C GLY A 108 -34.45 -35.67 24.81
N GLU A 109 -33.77 -36.57 25.53
CA GLU A 109 -33.70 -36.61 27.01
C GLU A 109 -32.33 -36.22 27.56
N VAL A 110 -32.29 -35.63 28.76
CA VAL A 110 -31.05 -35.31 29.49
C VAL A 110 -30.77 -36.40 30.52
N THR A 111 -29.65 -37.10 30.38
CA THR A 111 -29.18 -38.14 31.30
C THR A 111 -27.87 -37.74 31.98
N GLU A 112 -27.73 -38.08 33.26
CA GLU A 112 -26.54 -37.81 34.06
C GLU A 112 -25.66 -39.07 34.12
N ASN A 113 -24.42 -39.00 33.60
CA ASN A 113 -23.50 -40.13 33.67
C ASN A 113 -22.80 -40.21 35.04
N GLU A 114 -22.19 -41.36 35.35
CA GLU A 114 -21.63 -41.74 36.67
C GLU A 114 -20.63 -40.74 37.32
N ASN A 115 -20.19 -39.73 36.58
CA ASN A 115 -19.35 -38.62 37.08
C ASN A 115 -20.13 -37.31 37.36
N GLY A 116 -21.48 -37.36 37.44
CA GLY A 116 -22.33 -36.22 37.82
C GLY A 116 -22.47 -35.13 36.75
N LYS A 117 -22.34 -35.48 35.46
CA LYS A 117 -22.41 -34.53 34.34
C LYS A 117 -23.61 -34.85 33.45
N LEU A 118 -24.51 -33.87 33.31
CA LEU A 118 -25.73 -33.94 32.50
C LEU A 118 -25.38 -33.92 31.00
N SER A 119 -25.91 -34.89 30.24
CA SER A 119 -25.73 -35.03 28.79
C SER A 119 -27.10 -35.10 28.10
N PHE A 120 -27.31 -34.30 27.05
CA PHE A 120 -28.55 -34.31 26.26
C PHE A 120 -28.40 -35.29 25.10
N GLN A 121 -29.25 -36.31 25.06
CA GLN A 121 -29.37 -37.27 23.96
C GLN A 121 -30.68 -37.00 23.22
N GLY A 122 -30.58 -36.27 22.11
CA GLY A 122 -31.70 -35.92 21.26
C GLY A 122 -31.28 -35.40 19.90
N LYS A 123 -32.17 -35.50 18.91
CA LYS A 123 -31.93 -34.88 17.59
C LYS A 123 -32.17 -33.38 17.70
N VAL A 124 -31.37 -32.56 17.00
CA VAL A 124 -31.44 -31.09 17.01
C VAL A 124 -31.62 -30.56 15.62
N ASP A 125 -32.32 -29.43 15.51
CA ASP A 125 -32.92 -29.08 14.26
C ASP A 125 -33.22 -27.53 14.18
N ASN A 126 -32.73 -26.83 13.13
CA ASN A 126 -32.73 -25.37 12.85
C ASN A 126 -33.34 -24.92 11.49
N LYS A 127 -34.14 -23.84 11.43
CA LYS A 127 -34.88 -23.41 10.20
C LYS A 127 -34.27 -22.21 9.48
N LYS A 128 -34.07 -22.29 8.16
CA LYS A 128 -33.68 -21.15 7.30
C LYS A 128 -34.57 -21.05 6.05
N LYS A 129 -34.86 -19.82 5.62
CA LYS A 129 -35.62 -19.52 4.39
C LYS A 129 -34.80 -18.67 3.43
N VAL A 130 -34.86 -19.00 2.13
CA VAL A 130 -34.27 -18.21 1.04
C VAL A 130 -35.28 -18.12 -0.10
N GLU A 131 -35.52 -16.91 -0.61
CA GLU A 131 -36.41 -16.65 -1.75
C GLU A 131 -35.58 -16.15 -2.95
N VAL A 132 -35.82 -16.72 -4.13
CA VAL A 132 -35.15 -16.31 -5.37
C VAL A 132 -36.20 -15.94 -6.42
N VAL A 133 -36.00 -14.78 -7.05
CA VAL A 133 -36.90 -14.22 -8.09
C VAL A 133 -36.18 -14.26 -9.43
N ILE A 134 -36.80 -14.90 -10.44
CA ILE A 134 -36.24 -14.95 -11.80
C ILE A 134 -36.82 -13.80 -12.66
N PRO A 135 -36.00 -12.88 -13.21
CA PRO A 135 -36.47 -11.76 -14.04
C PRO A 135 -36.98 -12.18 -15.43
N LYS A 136 -37.90 -11.40 -16.01
CA LYS A 136 -38.47 -11.63 -17.37
C LYS A 136 -37.40 -11.55 -18.47
N GLY A 137 -37.51 -12.43 -19.47
CA GLY A 137 -36.80 -12.31 -20.76
C GLY A 137 -35.60 -13.24 -20.98
N LYS A 138 -35.31 -14.18 -20.07
CA LYS A 138 -34.34 -15.25 -20.30
C LYS A 138 -35.08 -16.57 -20.50
N GLU A 139 -35.15 -17.07 -21.73
CA GLU A 139 -35.50 -18.48 -21.99
C GLU A 139 -34.36 -19.34 -21.46
N VAL A 140 -34.44 -19.67 -20.17
CA VAL A 140 -33.64 -20.74 -19.57
C VAL A 140 -34.65 -21.73 -19.04
N GLU A 141 -34.54 -23.00 -19.43
CA GLU A 141 -35.32 -24.07 -18.83
C GLU A 141 -35.10 -23.99 -17.31
N ALA A 142 -36.17 -23.71 -16.56
CA ALA A 142 -36.09 -23.48 -15.11
C ALA A 142 -35.40 -24.65 -14.39
N GLU A 143 -35.49 -25.85 -14.95
CA GLU A 143 -34.78 -27.05 -14.48
C GLU A 143 -33.25 -26.90 -14.57
N ASP A 144 -32.68 -26.39 -15.67
CA ASP A 144 -31.21 -26.27 -15.83
C ASP A 144 -30.63 -25.19 -14.89
N TYR A 145 -31.39 -24.11 -14.64
CA TYR A 145 -30.95 -23.06 -13.71
C TYR A 145 -31.01 -23.53 -12.25
N ILE A 146 -32.07 -24.23 -11.85
CA ILE A 146 -32.20 -24.82 -10.51
C ILE A 146 -31.12 -25.90 -10.30
N HIS A 147 -30.87 -26.73 -11.32
CA HIS A 147 -29.88 -27.80 -11.23
C HIS A 147 -28.44 -27.26 -11.13
N ARG A 148 -28.12 -26.13 -11.79
CA ARG A 148 -26.83 -25.43 -11.63
C ARG A 148 -26.73 -24.71 -10.29
N PHE A 149 -27.82 -24.12 -9.80
CA PHE A 149 -27.83 -23.42 -8.52
C PHE A 149 -27.61 -24.37 -7.34
N VAL A 150 -28.29 -25.52 -7.32
CA VAL A 150 -28.11 -26.57 -6.30
C VAL A 150 -26.70 -27.19 -6.36
N LYS A 151 -26.09 -27.30 -7.55
CA LYS A 151 -24.70 -27.75 -7.74
C LYS A 151 -23.64 -26.69 -7.50
N SER A 152 -24.02 -25.41 -7.31
CA SER A 152 -23.06 -24.34 -7.10
C SER A 152 -22.50 -24.37 -5.67
N GLN A 153 -21.21 -24.08 -5.52
CA GLN A 153 -20.52 -24.05 -4.21
C GLN A 153 -21.20 -23.14 -3.18
N ASN A 154 -21.95 -22.12 -3.62
CA ASN A 154 -22.68 -21.22 -2.73
C ASN A 154 -23.85 -21.90 -2.00
N PHE A 155 -24.47 -22.94 -2.58
CA PHE A 155 -25.54 -23.68 -1.91
C PHE A 155 -25.00 -24.64 -0.83
N ILE A 156 -23.85 -25.27 -1.10
CA ILE A 156 -23.17 -26.16 -0.15
C ILE A 156 -22.60 -25.36 1.05
N HIS A 157 -22.00 -24.18 0.79
CA HIS A 157 -21.56 -23.28 1.87
C HIS A 157 -22.70 -22.76 2.76
N LEU A 158 -23.93 -22.71 2.25
CA LEU A 158 -25.12 -22.36 3.02
C LEU A 158 -25.52 -23.47 4.02
N LEU A 159 -25.05 -24.70 3.81
CA LEU A 159 -25.32 -25.92 4.60
C LEU A 159 -24.10 -26.45 5.39
N ASP A 160 -22.88 -25.98 5.12
CA ASP A 160 -21.61 -26.45 5.74
C ASP A 160 -21.48 -26.23 7.27
N GLY A 161 -22.52 -25.71 7.94
CA GLY A 161 -22.57 -25.62 9.41
C GLY A 161 -22.91 -26.93 10.13
N VAL A 162 -22.95 -28.09 9.44
CA VAL A 162 -23.58 -29.31 9.97
C VAL A 162 -22.62 -30.49 10.19
N ASN A 163 -21.41 -30.51 9.64
CA ASN A 163 -20.50 -31.66 9.80
C ASN A 163 -19.19 -31.30 10.49
N GLY A 164 -19.10 -31.65 11.78
CA GLY A 164 -17.87 -31.55 12.55
C GLY A 164 -17.89 -32.47 13.76
N SER A 165 -17.63 -33.75 13.55
CA SER A 165 -17.22 -34.70 14.58
C SER A 165 -15.70 -34.59 14.79
N HIS A 166 -15.25 -33.87 15.83
CA HIS A 166 -13.90 -34.04 16.37
C HIS A 166 -13.90 -33.84 17.88
N GLU A 167 -13.50 -34.90 18.59
CA GLU A 167 -13.19 -34.93 20.01
C GLU A 167 -11.92 -34.13 20.30
N GLU A 168 -11.99 -33.11 21.16
CA GLU A 168 -10.83 -32.64 21.91
C GLU A 168 -11.19 -32.43 23.38
N SER A 169 -10.51 -33.20 24.22
CA SER A 169 -10.59 -33.23 25.67
C SER A 169 -9.93 -32.01 26.30
N VAL A 170 -10.69 -31.21 27.06
CA VAL A 170 -10.16 -30.15 27.92
C VAL A 170 -9.98 -30.71 29.35
N GLN A 171 -8.74 -30.87 29.80
CA GLN A 171 -8.40 -31.04 31.21
C GLN A 171 -8.13 -29.68 31.85
N THR A 172 -8.86 -29.39 32.92
CA THR A 172 -8.67 -28.20 33.78
C THR A 172 -7.91 -28.60 35.04
N GLN A 173 -6.73 -28.05 35.28
CA GLN A 173 -6.16 -27.93 36.63
C GLN A 173 -5.52 -26.54 36.83
N GLN A 174 -5.95 -25.88 37.91
CA GLN A 174 -5.54 -24.55 38.37
C GLN A 174 -4.10 -24.53 38.89
N ILE A 175 -3.29 -23.53 38.52
CA ILE A 175 -2.31 -22.88 39.40
C ILE A 175 -2.24 -21.38 39.06
N LEU A 176 -2.12 -20.55 40.10
CA LEU A 176 -2.26 -19.10 40.17
C LEU A 176 -1.18 -18.23 39.46
N SER A 177 -1.61 -16.98 39.16
CA SER A 177 -0.86 -15.69 39.10
C SER A 177 -0.36 -15.19 37.71
N PRO A 178 -0.10 -13.87 37.53
CA PRO A 178 -0.81 -13.03 36.55
C PRO A 178 0.09 -12.52 35.41
N MET A 179 -0.51 -12.09 34.28
CA MET A 179 -0.16 -10.87 33.51
C MET A 179 -0.47 -10.98 32.00
N GLN A 180 -0.94 -9.84 31.48
CA GLN A 180 -0.88 -9.36 30.08
C GLN A 180 -1.84 -10.00 29.06
N ASN A 181 -3.06 -9.44 29.01
CA ASN A 181 -3.90 -9.47 27.82
C ASN A 181 -3.72 -8.16 27.03
N THR A 182 -3.36 -8.29 25.75
CA THR A 182 -3.72 -7.35 24.69
C THR A 182 -4.72 -8.09 23.79
N PRO A 183 -5.87 -7.50 23.40
CA PRO A 183 -6.83 -8.20 22.57
C PRO A 183 -6.42 -8.10 21.09
N GLU A 184 -5.95 -9.19 20.49
CA GLU A 184 -5.92 -9.34 19.03
C GLU A 184 -7.31 -9.82 18.55
N MET A 185 -7.89 -9.08 17.61
CA MET A 185 -9.13 -9.44 16.94
C MET A 185 -8.96 -10.74 16.13
N LYS A 186 -9.85 -11.71 16.36
CA LYS A 186 -9.94 -12.95 15.58
C LYS A 186 -10.52 -12.65 14.19
N ASN A 187 -9.70 -12.75 13.15
CA ASN A 187 -10.17 -12.99 11.79
C ASN A 187 -10.22 -14.49 11.51
N SER A 188 -11.38 -14.98 11.08
CA SER A 188 -11.59 -16.34 10.59
C SER A 188 -10.97 -16.49 9.19
N ASN A 189 -9.65 -16.68 9.16
CA ASN A 189 -8.84 -17.36 8.13
C ASN A 189 -7.39 -17.19 8.60
N GLY A 190 -6.63 -18.29 8.78
CA GLY A 190 -5.31 -18.34 9.46
C GLY A 190 -4.15 -17.49 8.88
N SER A 191 -4.43 -16.52 8.03
CA SER A 191 -3.47 -15.59 7.42
C SER A 191 -3.16 -14.42 8.36
N LYS A 192 -1.91 -14.26 8.78
CA LYS A 192 -1.39 -13.08 9.49
C LYS A 192 -0.32 -12.37 8.66
N ARG A 193 -0.18 -11.07 8.91
CA ARG A 193 0.86 -10.21 8.31
C ARG A 193 1.89 -9.85 9.38
N VAL A 194 3.17 -10.03 9.07
CA VAL A 194 4.28 -9.61 9.94
C VAL A 194 5.26 -8.73 9.17
N SER A 195 5.82 -7.75 9.86
CA SER A 195 6.89 -6.89 9.35
C SER A 195 8.21 -7.25 10.04
N LEU A 196 9.24 -7.52 9.25
CA LEU A 196 10.60 -7.77 9.74
C LEU A 196 11.50 -6.60 9.37
N SER A 197 12.25 -6.10 10.35
CA SER A 197 13.38 -5.20 10.12
C SER A 197 14.59 -6.01 9.69
N LEU A 198 15.18 -5.64 8.57
CA LEU A 198 16.31 -6.32 7.95
C LEU A 198 17.60 -5.54 8.16
N SER A 199 18.75 -6.22 8.18
CA SER A 199 20.05 -5.55 8.26
C SER A 199 21.10 -6.29 7.44
N GLY A 200 22.04 -5.51 6.89
CA GLY A 200 23.13 -6.03 6.05
C GLY A 200 22.83 -6.07 4.55
N MET A 201 21.68 -5.57 4.10
CA MET A 201 21.42 -5.39 2.67
C MET A 201 22.26 -4.21 2.14
N HIS A 202 22.79 -4.34 0.93
CA HIS A 202 23.64 -3.31 0.31
C HIS A 202 23.20 -2.89 -1.08
N CYS A 203 22.25 -3.59 -1.70
CA CYS A 203 21.66 -3.23 -2.98
C CYS A 203 20.30 -3.91 -3.14
N THR A 204 19.54 -3.53 -4.17
CA THR A 204 18.23 -4.13 -4.46
C THR A 204 18.34 -5.61 -4.84
N SER A 205 19.46 -6.05 -5.39
CA SER A 205 19.71 -7.48 -5.63
C SER A 205 19.72 -8.29 -4.32
N CYS A 206 20.19 -7.73 -3.20
CA CYS A 206 20.11 -8.37 -1.89
C CYS A 206 18.65 -8.56 -1.45
N ALA A 207 17.81 -7.53 -1.65
CA ALA A 207 16.38 -7.59 -1.33
C ALA A 207 15.68 -8.70 -2.14
N LEU A 208 15.96 -8.81 -3.44
CA LEU A 208 15.40 -9.87 -4.30
C LEU A 208 15.81 -11.28 -3.83
N ILE A 209 17.03 -11.45 -3.31
CA ILE A 209 17.50 -12.73 -2.79
C ILE A 209 16.72 -13.11 -1.53
N ILE A 210 16.56 -12.17 -0.59
CA ILE A 210 15.79 -12.38 0.64
C ILE A 210 14.33 -12.66 0.31
N GLU A 211 13.74 -11.88 -0.61
CA GLU A 211 12.37 -12.03 -1.06
C GLU A 211 12.11 -13.42 -1.67
N LYS A 212 12.98 -13.86 -2.59
CA LYS A 212 12.90 -15.22 -3.14
C LYS A 212 13.10 -16.30 -2.09
N SER A 213 13.94 -16.06 -1.08
CA SER A 213 14.15 -17.01 0.00
C SER A 213 12.93 -17.12 0.91
N LEU A 214 12.27 -16.00 1.23
CA LEU A 214 11.06 -15.96 2.06
C LEU A 214 9.86 -16.55 1.32
N ASN A 215 9.66 -16.23 0.04
CA ASN A 215 8.59 -16.79 -0.78
C ASN A 215 8.72 -18.30 -1.04
N LYS A 216 9.92 -18.88 -0.83
CA LYS A 216 10.13 -20.33 -0.92
C LYS A 216 9.80 -21.08 0.37
N VAL A 217 9.54 -20.38 1.47
CA VAL A 217 9.22 -20.99 2.75
C VAL A 217 7.77 -21.46 2.74
N SER A 218 7.54 -22.75 2.99
CA SER A 218 6.18 -23.31 3.09
C SER A 218 5.37 -22.60 4.18
N GLY A 219 4.16 -22.15 3.84
CA GLY A 219 3.30 -21.35 4.72
C GLY A 219 3.38 -19.84 4.50
N VAL A 220 4.32 -19.34 3.69
CA VAL A 220 4.32 -17.94 3.21
C VAL A 220 3.45 -17.85 1.95
N LYS A 221 2.45 -16.97 1.96
CA LYS A 221 1.65 -16.65 0.76
C LYS A 221 2.38 -15.64 -0.10
N GLU A 222 2.91 -14.60 0.54
CA GLU A 222 3.61 -13.53 -0.14
C GLU A 222 4.61 -12.86 0.80
N ALA A 223 5.83 -12.62 0.32
CA ALA A 223 6.84 -11.81 0.97
C ALA A 223 7.32 -10.74 0.01
N ARG A 224 7.40 -9.50 0.49
CA ARG A 224 7.94 -8.35 -0.24
C ARG A 224 9.04 -7.70 0.58
N VAL A 225 10.17 -7.42 -0.06
CA VAL A 225 11.33 -6.82 0.62
C VAL A 225 11.63 -5.44 0.05
N ASN A 226 11.66 -4.43 0.92
CA ASN A 226 12.02 -3.07 0.55
C ASN A 226 13.44 -2.73 1.04
N PHE A 227 14.35 -2.58 0.09
CA PHE A 227 15.76 -2.26 0.37
C PHE A 227 15.95 -0.91 1.08
N THR A 228 15.19 0.13 0.73
CA THR A 228 15.41 1.48 1.29
C THR A 228 14.77 1.64 2.65
N ALA A 229 13.62 1.01 2.86
CA ALA A 229 13.01 0.92 4.19
C ALA A 229 13.75 -0.06 5.11
N GLU A 230 14.57 -0.96 4.56
CA GLU A 230 15.20 -2.07 5.29
C GLU A 230 14.15 -2.93 6.01
N LYS A 231 13.00 -3.12 5.39
CA LYS A 231 11.86 -3.89 5.94
C LYS A 231 11.42 -4.98 4.97
N ALA A 232 10.92 -6.09 5.51
CA ALA A 232 10.19 -7.13 4.78
C ALA A 232 8.76 -7.20 5.31
N LEU A 233 7.78 -7.15 4.42
CA LEU A 233 6.38 -7.39 4.73
C LEU A 233 6.02 -8.81 4.28
N ILE A 234 5.49 -9.63 5.18
CA ILE A 234 5.28 -11.05 4.93
C ILE A 234 3.85 -11.43 5.35
N ASP A 235 3.10 -11.97 4.39
CA ASP A 235 1.81 -12.61 4.60
C ASP A 235 2.03 -14.12 4.72
N TYR A 236 1.77 -14.66 5.92
CA TYR A 236 2.02 -16.05 6.25
C TYR A 236 0.83 -16.67 6.99
N ASP A 237 0.75 -18.00 6.95
CA ASP A 237 -0.23 -18.77 7.70
C ASP A 237 0.35 -19.15 9.07
N GLU A 238 -0.22 -18.58 10.14
CA GLU A 238 0.26 -18.79 11.51
C GLU A 238 0.04 -20.25 11.97
N SER A 239 -0.88 -20.98 11.34
CA SER A 239 -1.10 -22.40 11.63
C SER A 239 0.00 -23.31 11.08
N ILE A 240 0.73 -22.85 10.06
CA ILE A 240 1.75 -23.63 9.34
C ILE A 240 3.17 -23.24 9.80
N ILE A 241 3.42 -21.96 10.08
CA ILE A 241 4.77 -21.46 10.34
C ILE A 241 4.79 -20.37 11.42
N LYS A 242 5.83 -20.41 12.26
CA LYS A 242 6.12 -19.36 13.26
C LYS A 242 7.12 -18.33 12.74
N VAL A 243 7.04 -17.12 13.27
CA VAL A 243 7.86 -15.97 12.83
C VAL A 243 9.38 -16.23 12.97
N GLU A 244 9.81 -17.06 13.92
CA GLU A 244 11.22 -17.40 14.10
C GLU A 244 11.82 -18.10 12.87
N VAL A 245 11.03 -18.92 12.18
CA VAL A 245 11.45 -19.63 10.97
C VAL A 245 11.67 -18.66 9.82
N LEU A 246 10.85 -17.60 9.74
CA LEU A 246 11.04 -16.52 8.76
C LEU A 246 12.35 -15.76 9.04
N VAL A 247 12.65 -15.46 10.30
CA VAL A 247 13.92 -14.83 10.70
C VAL A 247 15.10 -15.73 10.37
N GLU A 248 14.98 -17.04 10.56
CA GLU A 248 16.04 -18.00 10.24
C GLU A 248 16.23 -18.16 8.73
N ALA A 249 15.17 -18.10 7.93
CA ALA A 249 15.26 -18.06 6.46
C ALA A 249 16.09 -16.86 5.98
N VAL A 250 15.89 -15.68 6.57
CA VAL A 250 16.73 -14.50 6.27
C VAL A 250 18.18 -14.74 6.72
N LYS A 251 18.41 -15.30 7.91
CA LYS A 251 19.78 -15.62 8.38
C LYS A 251 20.53 -16.59 7.49
N LYS A 252 19.85 -17.59 6.92
CA LYS A 252 20.44 -18.54 5.97
C LYS A 252 20.94 -17.88 4.70
N THR A 253 20.32 -16.77 4.27
CA THR A 253 20.80 -15.97 3.14
C THR A 253 21.98 -15.06 3.47
N GLY A 254 22.40 -14.99 4.74
CA GLY A 254 23.55 -14.20 5.20
C GLY A 254 23.21 -12.81 5.75
N TYR A 255 21.91 -12.50 5.90
CA TYR A 255 21.41 -11.22 6.41
C TYR A 255 20.79 -11.37 7.80
N SER A 256 20.57 -10.27 8.51
CA SER A 256 19.92 -10.30 9.83
C SER A 256 18.47 -9.82 9.71
N ALA A 257 17.57 -10.44 10.48
CA ALA A 257 16.18 -10.00 10.61
C ALA A 257 15.75 -9.95 12.08
N THR A 258 14.90 -8.98 12.43
CA THR A 258 14.24 -8.84 13.73
C THR A 258 12.78 -8.45 13.52
N VAL A 259 11.87 -8.95 14.37
CA VAL A 259 10.44 -8.61 14.30
C VAL A 259 10.24 -7.15 14.69
N LEU A 260 9.46 -6.42 13.90
CA LEU A 260 9.05 -5.06 14.22
C LEU A 260 7.88 -5.09 15.21
N ASN A 261 8.09 -4.52 16.39
CA ASN A 261 7.03 -4.16 17.33
C ASN A 261 7.00 -2.63 17.45
N ASP A 262 5.81 -2.04 17.63
CA ASP A 262 5.57 -0.57 17.73
C ASP A 262 6.44 0.14 18.79
N LYS A 263 7.04 -0.61 19.73
CA LYS A 263 7.92 -0.08 20.79
C LYS A 263 9.35 0.24 20.33
N ASN A 264 9.78 -0.12 19.11
CA ASN A 264 11.20 -0.13 18.73
C ASN A 264 11.65 0.96 17.73
N THR A 265 10.79 1.90 17.31
CA THR A 265 11.14 2.90 16.28
C THR A 265 12.32 3.81 16.68
N GLU A 266 12.43 4.17 17.97
CA GLU A 266 13.61 4.92 18.48
C GLU A 266 14.89 4.06 18.50
N TYR A 267 14.78 2.76 18.81
CA TYR A 267 15.91 1.83 18.80
C TYR A 267 16.47 1.66 17.38
N GLU A 268 15.59 1.52 16.38
CA GLU A 268 15.98 1.43 14.97
C GLU A 268 16.62 2.72 14.46
N ALA A 269 16.03 3.88 14.77
CA ALA A 269 16.60 5.17 14.40
C ALA A 269 18.01 5.36 14.98
N LYS A 270 18.22 4.92 16.24
CA LYS A 270 19.54 4.96 16.91
C LYS A 270 20.54 4.00 16.27
N LYS A 271 20.12 2.78 15.93
CA LYS A 271 20.95 1.78 15.23
C LYS A 271 21.38 2.29 13.86
N ARG A 272 20.47 2.87 13.08
CA ARG A 272 20.76 3.45 11.75
C ARG A 272 21.76 4.61 11.82
N LYS A 273 21.67 5.42 12.87
CA LYS A 273 22.64 6.49 13.15
C LYS A 273 24.03 5.92 13.43
N GLN A 274 24.13 4.89 14.28
CA GLN A 274 25.39 4.21 14.58
C GLN A 274 26.02 3.57 13.34
N GLU A 275 25.22 2.94 12.47
CA GLU A 275 25.70 2.37 11.20
C GLU A 275 26.26 3.45 10.27
N THR A 276 25.59 4.61 10.20
CA THR A 276 26.04 5.76 9.40
C THR A 276 27.35 6.35 9.96
N GLU A 277 27.48 6.47 11.28
CA GLU A 277 28.69 6.93 11.95
C GLU A 277 29.85 5.94 11.76
N ALA A 278 29.57 4.63 11.77
CA ALA A 278 30.56 3.60 11.49
C ALA A 278 31.09 3.68 10.04
N LEU A 279 30.22 3.93 9.05
CA LEU A 279 30.63 4.17 7.66
C LEU A 279 31.48 5.43 7.52
N TYR A 280 31.10 6.52 8.22
CA TYR A 280 31.89 7.75 8.25
C TYR A 280 33.29 7.51 8.82
N THR A 281 33.37 6.78 9.94
CA THR A 281 34.64 6.45 10.59
C THR A 281 35.53 5.62 9.67
N LYS A 282 34.96 4.60 9.01
CA LYS A 282 35.66 3.79 7.99
C LYS A 282 36.17 4.64 6.83
N PHE A 283 35.36 5.59 6.34
CA PHE A 283 35.78 6.53 5.31
C PHE A 283 36.95 7.40 5.77
N ILE A 284 36.86 8.02 6.94
CA ILE A 284 37.93 8.90 7.46
C ILE A 284 39.23 8.12 7.68
N VAL A 285 39.14 6.91 8.24
CA VAL A 285 40.33 6.05 8.42
C VAL A 285 40.89 5.62 7.06
N GLY A 286 40.04 5.22 6.11
CA GLY A 286 40.47 4.85 4.75
C GLY A 286 41.10 6.02 4.00
N LEU A 287 40.54 7.22 4.15
CA LEU A 287 41.09 8.46 3.62
C LEU A 287 42.44 8.76 4.26
N LEU A 288 42.58 8.62 5.59
CA LEU A 288 43.84 8.86 6.28
C LEU A 288 44.97 7.95 5.76
N PHE A 289 44.68 6.67 5.51
CA PHE A 289 45.67 5.73 4.95
C PHE A 289 45.93 5.94 3.45
N SER A 290 44.95 6.40 2.67
CA SER A 290 45.09 6.60 1.23
C SER A 290 45.59 8.00 0.82
N LEU A 291 45.47 9.00 1.70
CA LEU A 291 45.88 10.38 1.44
C LEU A 291 47.38 10.54 1.16
N PRO A 292 48.31 9.88 1.88
CA PRO A 292 49.73 9.91 1.54
C PRO A 292 50.01 9.40 0.12
N MET A 293 49.21 8.46 -0.38
CA MET A 293 49.37 7.93 -1.72
C MET A 293 48.97 8.96 -2.78
N ILE A 294 48.11 9.93 -2.45
CA ILE A 294 47.71 11.01 -3.39
C ILE A 294 48.92 11.90 -3.60
N TYR A 295 49.65 12.16 -2.52
CA TYR A 295 50.91 12.87 -2.58
C TYR A 295 51.95 12.13 -3.45
N PHE A 296 52.00 10.79 -3.38
CA PHE A 296 52.86 10.00 -4.28
C PHE A 296 52.44 10.10 -5.74
N MET A 297 51.14 10.09 -6.02
CA MET A 297 50.63 10.30 -7.37
C MET A 297 51.03 11.67 -7.92
N LEU A 298 51.03 12.73 -7.08
CA LEU A 298 51.45 14.07 -7.51
C LEU A 298 52.92 14.14 -7.94
N PHE A 299 53.80 13.25 -7.44
CA PHE A 299 55.20 13.18 -7.90
C PHE A 299 55.33 12.74 -9.37
N ASP A 300 54.36 12.01 -9.89
CA ASP A 300 54.33 11.57 -11.28
C ASP A 300 53.93 12.75 -12.21
N PHE A 301 53.12 13.69 -11.72
CA PHE A 301 52.64 14.84 -12.50
C PHE A 301 53.49 16.11 -12.35
N PHE A 302 54.00 16.39 -11.16
CA PHE A 302 54.66 17.65 -10.85
C PHE A 302 56.11 17.42 -10.41
N SER A 303 57.02 17.80 -11.30
CA SER A 303 58.45 17.58 -11.08
C SER A 303 59.06 18.46 -9.98
N TRP A 304 58.37 19.53 -9.56
CA TRP A 304 58.86 20.51 -8.58
C TRP A 304 58.48 20.21 -7.11
N ILE A 305 57.72 19.13 -6.84
CA ILE A 305 57.22 18.88 -5.49
C ILE A 305 58.37 18.47 -4.54
N PRO A 306 58.47 19.08 -3.35
CA PRO A 306 59.53 18.81 -2.39
C PRO A 306 59.50 17.35 -1.90
N GLY A 307 60.68 16.74 -1.79
CA GLY A 307 60.84 15.36 -1.29
C GLY A 307 60.71 14.27 -2.35
N ARG A 308 60.46 14.59 -3.62
CA ARG A 308 60.32 13.62 -4.73
C ARG A 308 61.47 12.59 -4.77
N VAL A 309 62.73 13.06 -4.80
CA VAL A 309 63.92 12.18 -4.88
C VAL A 309 64.09 11.31 -3.64
N SER A 310 63.76 11.82 -2.44
CA SER A 310 63.91 11.08 -1.19
C SER A 310 62.81 10.02 -0.98
N PHE A 311 61.59 10.28 -1.44
CA PHE A 311 60.43 9.39 -1.19
C PHE A 311 60.18 8.38 -2.32
N LEU A 312 60.53 8.68 -3.58
CA LEU A 312 60.29 7.82 -4.75
C LEU A 312 60.70 6.33 -4.55
N PRO A 313 61.88 6.01 -3.99
CA PRO A 313 62.29 4.63 -3.74
C PRO A 313 61.40 3.88 -2.74
N PHE A 314 60.80 4.60 -1.79
CA PHE A 314 60.01 4.04 -0.70
C PHE A 314 58.52 3.97 -1.02
N VAL A 315 58.07 4.54 -2.14
CA VAL A 315 56.64 4.58 -2.52
C VAL A 315 56.03 3.17 -2.53
N GLY A 316 56.73 2.16 -3.05
CA GLY A 316 56.21 0.79 -3.13
C GLY A 316 55.93 0.17 -1.76
N ILE A 317 56.91 0.21 -0.85
CA ILE A 317 56.79 -0.38 0.49
C ILE A 317 55.80 0.39 1.37
N ILE A 318 55.81 1.72 1.30
CA ILE A 318 54.85 2.55 2.04
C ILE A 318 53.43 2.30 1.53
N SER A 319 53.25 2.21 0.20
CA SER A 319 51.96 1.93 -0.41
C SER A 319 51.41 0.56 0.00
N LEU A 320 52.25 -0.47 0.06
CA LEU A 320 51.87 -1.79 0.56
C LEU A 320 51.40 -1.74 2.01
N ILE A 321 52.17 -1.10 2.90
CA ILE A 321 51.85 -0.99 4.33
C ILE A 321 50.55 -0.22 4.56
N LEU A 322 50.35 0.89 3.85
CA LEU A 322 49.14 1.72 4.00
C LEU A 322 47.90 1.06 3.38
N THR A 323 48.06 0.33 2.28
CA THR A 323 46.94 -0.32 1.57
C THR A 323 46.45 -1.56 2.30
N THR A 324 47.32 -2.30 2.98
CA THR A 324 46.95 -3.58 3.64
C THR A 324 45.81 -3.42 4.67
N PRO A 325 45.84 -2.44 5.60
CA PRO A 325 44.71 -2.16 6.50
C PRO A 325 43.43 -1.75 5.75
N VAL A 326 43.56 -0.94 4.68
CA VAL A 326 42.41 -0.52 3.88
C VAL A 326 41.76 -1.72 3.20
N GLN A 327 42.55 -2.61 2.61
CA GLN A 327 42.08 -3.80 1.91
C GLN A 327 41.36 -4.79 2.85
N PHE A 328 42.00 -5.18 3.95
CA PHE A 328 41.53 -6.32 4.76
C PHE A 328 40.75 -5.93 6.01
N ILE A 329 40.95 -4.74 6.58
CA ILE A 329 40.21 -4.29 7.78
C ILE A 329 39.00 -3.48 7.35
N ILE A 330 39.24 -2.40 6.60
CA ILE A 330 38.17 -1.51 6.14
C ILE A 330 37.32 -2.21 5.07
N GLY A 331 37.97 -2.89 4.13
CA GLY A 331 37.34 -3.64 3.05
C GLY A 331 36.71 -4.99 3.46
N ARG A 332 36.85 -5.43 4.72
CA ARG A 332 36.34 -6.73 5.22
C ARG A 332 34.86 -6.97 4.88
N GLY A 333 34.05 -5.91 4.90
CA GLY A 333 32.63 -5.97 4.56
C GLY A 333 32.39 -6.47 3.14
N PHE A 334 33.19 -6.01 2.17
CA PHE A 334 33.05 -6.41 0.77
C PHE A 334 33.37 -7.89 0.55
N TYR A 335 34.40 -8.42 1.23
CA TYR A 335 34.72 -9.84 1.19
C TYR A 335 33.62 -10.72 1.81
N LYS A 336 33.03 -10.29 2.92
CA LYS A 336 31.89 -11.00 3.53
C LYS A 336 30.68 -11.01 2.59
N GLY A 337 30.40 -9.86 1.95
CA GLY A 337 29.32 -9.72 0.95
C GLY A 337 29.56 -10.59 -0.29
N MET A 338 30.80 -10.65 -0.79
CA MET A 338 31.21 -11.51 -1.90
C MET A 338 31.00 -12.99 -1.57
N TRP A 339 31.45 -13.44 -0.39
CA TRP A 339 31.29 -14.84 0.02
C TRP A 339 29.82 -15.25 0.15
N SER A 340 28.99 -14.36 0.69
CA SER A 340 27.54 -14.56 0.76
C SER A 340 26.91 -14.66 -0.63
N ALA A 341 27.29 -13.78 -1.57
CA ALA A 341 26.77 -13.80 -2.94
C ALA A 341 27.16 -15.08 -3.70
N LEU A 342 28.42 -15.50 -3.57
CA LEU A 342 28.94 -16.74 -4.16
C LEU A 342 28.19 -17.97 -3.63
N ARG A 343 27.93 -18.05 -2.33
CA ARG A 343 27.14 -19.15 -1.73
C ARG A 343 25.73 -19.24 -2.32
N MET A 344 25.20 -18.12 -2.78
CA MET A 344 23.87 -18.01 -3.39
C MET A 344 23.89 -18.15 -4.93
N ASN A 345 25.03 -18.46 -5.55
CA ASN A 345 25.21 -18.47 -7.01
C ASN A 345 24.80 -17.14 -7.69
N THR A 346 25.11 -16.01 -7.05
CA THR A 346 24.82 -14.67 -7.56
C THR A 346 26.05 -13.77 -7.47
N PHE A 347 26.05 -12.66 -8.21
CA PHE A 347 27.04 -11.60 -8.08
C PHE A 347 26.37 -10.30 -7.65
N ASN A 348 27.01 -9.56 -6.76
CA ASN A 348 26.53 -8.26 -6.27
C ASN A 348 27.66 -7.21 -6.31
N MET A 349 27.32 -5.97 -5.93
CA MET A 349 28.29 -4.86 -5.87
C MET A 349 29.53 -5.19 -5.02
N ASP A 350 29.34 -5.82 -3.86
CA ASP A 350 30.43 -6.17 -2.97
C ASP A 350 31.39 -7.19 -3.62
N SER A 351 30.86 -8.11 -4.43
CA SER A 351 31.65 -9.05 -5.22
C SER A 351 32.51 -8.34 -6.26
N LEU A 352 31.92 -7.40 -6.99
CA LEU A 352 32.61 -6.61 -8.02
C LEU A 352 33.80 -5.82 -7.43
N ILE A 353 33.57 -5.17 -6.29
CA ILE A 353 34.61 -4.41 -5.59
C ILE A 353 35.69 -5.32 -5.03
N ALA A 354 35.30 -6.40 -4.34
CA ALA A 354 36.25 -7.33 -3.75
C ALA A 354 37.15 -7.95 -4.84
N ILE A 355 36.60 -8.33 -5.99
CA ILE A 355 37.39 -8.84 -7.12
C ILE A 355 38.30 -7.74 -7.65
N GLY A 356 37.77 -6.55 -7.98
CA GLY A 356 38.55 -5.47 -8.59
C GLY A 356 39.72 -5.01 -7.73
N THR A 357 39.51 -4.83 -6.43
CA THR A 357 40.57 -4.40 -5.51
C THR A 357 41.54 -5.51 -5.15
N SER A 358 41.07 -6.76 -5.06
CA SER A 358 41.97 -7.90 -4.86
C SER A 358 42.88 -8.10 -6.06
N VAL A 359 42.36 -7.97 -7.29
CA VAL A 359 43.16 -8.05 -8.51
C VAL A 359 44.25 -6.99 -8.51
N ALA A 360 43.91 -5.72 -8.23
CA ALA A 360 44.90 -4.64 -8.14
C ALA A 360 45.93 -4.88 -7.03
N TYR A 361 45.49 -5.31 -5.84
CA TYR A 361 46.35 -5.57 -4.68
C TYR A 361 47.31 -6.74 -4.92
N PHE A 362 46.80 -7.91 -5.35
CA PHE A 362 47.62 -9.10 -5.57
C PHE A 362 48.52 -8.97 -6.79
N TYR A 363 48.08 -8.30 -7.86
CA TYR A 363 48.95 -7.96 -9.00
C TYR A 363 50.16 -7.14 -8.54
N SER A 364 49.90 -6.11 -7.73
CA SER A 364 50.96 -5.25 -7.18
C SER A 364 51.88 -6.01 -6.24
N LEU A 365 51.33 -6.89 -5.40
CA LEU A 365 52.11 -7.73 -4.49
C LEU A 365 53.02 -8.72 -5.23
N ILE A 366 52.51 -9.37 -6.27
CA ILE A 366 53.28 -10.30 -7.09
C ILE A 366 54.43 -9.57 -7.80
N ASN A 367 54.16 -8.42 -8.42
CA ASN A 367 55.21 -7.62 -9.07
C ASN A 367 56.24 -7.09 -8.06
N TYR A 368 55.81 -6.70 -6.87
CA TYR A 368 56.71 -6.31 -5.78
C TYR A 368 57.62 -7.46 -5.33
N ILE A 369 57.07 -8.69 -5.22
CA ILE A 369 57.85 -9.89 -4.89
C ILE A 369 58.83 -10.24 -6.02
N PHE A 370 58.41 -10.20 -7.29
CA PHE A 370 59.30 -10.45 -8.43
C PHE A 370 60.43 -9.43 -8.51
N TYR A 371 60.12 -8.15 -8.27
CA TYR A 371 61.13 -7.10 -8.18
C TYR A 371 62.15 -7.40 -7.09
N TYR A 372 61.70 -7.80 -5.89
CA TYR A 372 62.58 -8.18 -4.79
C TYR A 372 63.45 -9.39 -5.15
N LEU A 373 62.90 -10.45 -5.77
CA LEU A 373 63.65 -11.64 -6.17
C LEU A 373 64.72 -11.35 -7.23
N ASN A 374 64.45 -10.44 -8.17
CA ASN A 374 65.37 -10.10 -9.26
C ASN A 374 66.46 -9.11 -8.82
N THR A 375 66.15 -8.22 -7.86
CA THR A 375 67.03 -7.11 -7.51
C THR A 375 67.61 -7.18 -6.09
N ASN A 376 67.13 -8.11 -5.25
CA ASN A 376 67.41 -8.21 -3.81
C ASN A 376 67.16 -6.91 -3.01
N SER A 377 66.35 -5.99 -3.55
CA SER A 377 66.03 -4.72 -2.91
C SER A 377 64.54 -4.62 -2.60
N LEU A 378 64.23 -4.13 -1.40
CA LEU A 378 62.85 -3.80 -0.98
C LEU A 378 62.45 -2.37 -1.37
N ILE A 379 63.38 -1.58 -1.88
CA ILE A 379 63.18 -0.21 -2.33
C ILE A 379 63.57 -0.07 -3.81
N GLY A 380 63.01 0.94 -4.46
CA GLY A 380 63.39 1.28 -5.83
C GLY A 380 64.88 1.60 -5.96
N ILE A 381 65.53 1.00 -6.96
CA ILE A 381 66.96 1.19 -7.22
C ILE A 381 67.15 2.47 -8.03
N GLY A 382 68.26 3.19 -7.80
CA GLY A 382 68.58 4.39 -8.58
C GLY A 382 67.74 5.63 -8.26
N GLY A 383 66.99 5.63 -7.15
CA GLY A 383 66.14 6.78 -6.78
C GLY A 383 64.74 6.74 -7.41
N GLU A 384 64.39 5.70 -8.17
CA GLU A 384 63.13 5.61 -8.91
C GLU A 384 62.06 4.80 -8.18
N LYS A 385 60.79 4.97 -8.60
CA LYS A 385 59.64 4.19 -8.11
C LYS A 385 59.67 2.79 -8.74
N ILE A 386 59.30 1.76 -7.97
CA ILE A 386 59.10 0.41 -8.52
C ILE A 386 57.95 0.47 -9.54
N PRO A 387 58.16 0.05 -10.80
CA PRO A 387 57.16 0.16 -11.86
C PRO A 387 55.99 -0.81 -11.64
N GLU A 388 54.85 -0.48 -12.26
CA GLU A 388 53.64 -1.33 -12.32
C GLU A 388 53.01 -1.73 -10.96
N LEU A 389 53.16 -0.90 -9.93
CA LEU A 389 52.41 -1.04 -8.68
C LEU A 389 51.11 -0.22 -8.72
N TYR A 390 50.01 -0.82 -8.27
CA TYR A 390 48.64 -0.28 -8.25
C TYR A 390 47.98 -0.48 -6.88
N PHE A 391 48.77 -0.46 -5.80
CA PHE A 391 48.23 -0.54 -4.44
C PHE A 391 47.28 0.63 -4.16
N GLU A 392 47.58 1.80 -4.70
CA GLU A 392 46.77 3.01 -4.66
C GLU A 392 45.35 2.78 -5.22
N THR A 393 45.24 2.07 -6.34
CA THR A 393 43.95 1.77 -6.98
C THR A 393 43.05 0.98 -6.04
N ALA A 394 43.59 -0.02 -5.35
CA ALA A 394 42.84 -0.82 -4.38
C ALA A 394 42.37 0.03 -3.18
N ALA A 395 43.27 0.85 -2.62
CA ALA A 395 42.98 1.71 -1.47
C ALA A 395 41.92 2.78 -1.78
N TYR A 396 42.05 3.47 -2.92
CA TYR A 396 41.12 4.52 -3.33
C TYR A 396 39.74 3.98 -3.67
N LEU A 397 39.67 2.86 -4.37
CA LEU A 397 38.40 2.27 -4.75
C LEU A 397 37.59 1.89 -3.50
N ILE A 398 38.19 1.22 -2.50
CA ILE A 398 37.53 0.95 -1.21
C ILE A 398 37.08 2.24 -0.54
N THR A 399 37.96 3.24 -0.46
CA THR A 399 37.69 4.50 0.24
C THR A 399 36.55 5.27 -0.41
N PHE A 400 36.54 5.42 -1.74
CA PHE A 400 35.50 6.14 -2.48
C PHE A 400 34.18 5.39 -2.52
N VAL A 401 34.19 4.06 -2.56
CA VAL A 401 32.94 3.31 -2.42
C VAL A 401 32.35 3.49 -1.02
N ILE A 402 33.16 3.46 0.03
CA ILE A 402 32.67 3.69 1.40
C ILE A 402 32.15 5.12 1.54
N LEU A 403 32.81 6.11 0.92
CA LEU A 403 32.29 7.46 0.81
C LEU A 403 30.90 7.44 0.14
N GLY A 404 30.73 6.72 -0.97
CA GLY A 404 29.44 6.53 -1.64
C GLY A 404 28.39 5.91 -0.73
N LYS A 405 28.70 4.81 -0.04
CA LYS A 405 27.79 4.14 0.93
C LYS A 405 27.44 5.06 2.11
N TRP A 406 28.38 5.87 2.60
CA TRP A 406 28.12 6.85 3.66
C TRP A 406 27.22 7.99 3.17
N LEU A 407 27.50 8.56 1.99
CA LEU A 407 26.68 9.60 1.37
C LEU A 407 25.25 9.08 1.14
N GLU A 408 25.12 7.85 0.66
CA GLU A 408 23.85 7.14 0.51
C GLU A 408 23.12 6.97 1.86
N ALA A 409 23.80 6.49 2.90
CA ALA A 409 23.20 6.30 4.23
C ALA A 409 22.75 7.64 4.85
N GLN A 410 23.58 8.69 4.73
CA GLN A 410 23.26 10.03 5.21
C GLN A 410 22.04 10.61 4.46
N ALA A 411 22.02 10.42 3.14
CA ALA A 411 20.92 10.81 2.27
C ALA A 411 19.60 10.12 2.63
N LYS A 412 19.61 8.80 2.81
CA LYS A 412 18.45 8.01 3.30
C LYS A 412 18.00 8.46 4.68
N GLY A 413 18.94 8.80 5.57
CA GLY A 413 18.61 9.28 6.91
C GLY A 413 17.79 10.57 6.92
N ARG A 414 17.98 11.44 5.90
CA ARG A 414 17.20 12.67 5.71
C ARG A 414 15.79 12.37 5.16
N THR A 415 15.60 11.35 4.33
CA THR A 415 14.27 11.12 3.74
C THR A 415 13.21 10.71 4.76
N SER A 416 13.61 10.18 5.93
CA SER A 416 12.70 9.85 7.04
C SER A 416 12.33 11.04 7.96
N ASP A 417 12.78 12.27 7.67
CA ASP A 417 12.54 13.44 8.53
C ASP A 417 11.04 13.83 8.63
N ALA A 418 10.24 13.58 7.59
CA ALA A 418 8.81 13.89 7.60
C ALA A 418 8.05 13.04 8.64
N ILE A 419 8.37 11.73 8.72
CA ILE A 419 7.82 10.86 9.77
C ILE A 419 8.29 11.31 11.14
N LYS A 420 9.58 11.66 11.30
CA LYS A 420 10.10 12.13 12.60
C LYS A 420 9.35 13.36 13.10
N LYS A 421 8.97 14.28 12.21
CA LYS A 421 8.12 15.43 12.57
C LYS A 421 6.76 14.95 13.06
N LEU A 422 6.11 14.02 12.37
CA LEU A 422 4.82 13.45 12.78
C LEU A 422 4.90 12.73 14.14
N MET A 423 5.91 11.88 14.34
CA MET A 423 6.16 11.24 15.64
C MET A 423 6.45 12.26 16.74
N GLY A 424 7.18 13.34 16.42
CA GLY A 424 7.44 14.44 17.34
C GLY A 424 6.20 15.21 17.76
N LEU A 425 5.05 15.01 17.11
CA LEU A 425 3.76 15.59 17.51
C LEU A 425 3.13 14.81 18.67
N GLN A 426 3.38 13.52 18.84
CA GLN A 426 2.84 12.74 19.96
C GLN A 426 3.31 13.29 21.31
N ALA A 427 2.40 13.34 22.28
CA ALA A 427 2.74 13.65 23.66
C ALA A 427 3.39 12.43 24.32
N LYS A 428 4.35 12.64 25.23
CA LYS A 428 4.98 11.55 25.99
C LYS A 428 4.27 11.26 27.32
N THR A 429 3.56 12.25 27.83
CA THR A 429 2.89 12.20 29.13
C THR A 429 1.48 12.74 28.99
N ALA A 430 0.57 12.24 29.81
CA ALA A 430 -0.81 12.70 29.91
C ALA A 430 -1.14 13.03 31.37
N ARG A 431 -1.88 14.12 31.58
CA ARG A 431 -2.38 14.51 32.90
C ARG A 431 -3.77 13.94 33.12
N VAL A 432 -3.84 12.83 33.84
CA VAL A 432 -5.10 12.12 34.09
C VAL A 432 -5.69 12.53 35.43
N ILE A 433 -7.02 12.68 35.47
CA ILE A 433 -7.81 12.88 36.69
C ILE A 433 -8.37 11.52 37.12
N ARG A 434 -7.83 10.93 38.18
CA ARG A 434 -8.38 9.71 38.81
C ARG A 434 -8.71 10.00 40.26
N ASN A 435 -9.92 9.65 40.71
CA ASN A 435 -10.39 9.88 42.09
C ASN A 435 -10.27 11.35 42.55
N GLY A 436 -10.45 12.32 41.63
CA GLY A 436 -10.33 13.75 41.92
C GLY A 436 -8.90 14.28 42.07
N ILE A 437 -7.88 13.43 41.88
CA ILE A 437 -6.46 13.82 41.93
C ILE A 437 -5.91 13.84 40.51
N THR A 438 -5.17 14.91 40.18
CA THR A 438 -4.46 15.04 38.90
C THR A 438 -3.07 14.42 39.02
N THR A 439 -2.75 13.45 38.16
CA THR A 439 -1.44 12.81 38.09
C THR A 439 -0.91 12.80 36.65
N ASP A 440 0.37 13.12 36.50
CA ASP A 440 1.05 13.00 35.21
C ASP A 440 1.57 11.56 35.06
N ILE A 441 1.08 10.85 34.04
CA ILE A 441 1.47 9.47 33.73
C ILE A 441 2.09 9.38 32.33
N SER A 442 2.80 8.28 32.05
CA SER A 442 3.23 7.99 30.67
C SER A 442 2.01 7.79 29.79
N ILE A 443 2.08 8.21 28.52
CA ILE A 443 0.98 8.02 27.56
C ILE A 443 0.60 6.54 27.39
N ASP A 444 1.55 5.62 27.57
CA ASP A 444 1.33 4.16 27.50
C ASP A 444 0.45 3.62 28.63
N GLN A 445 0.24 4.40 29.70
CA GLN A 445 -0.55 4.02 30.88
C GLN A 445 -1.98 4.60 30.85
N VAL A 446 -2.29 5.40 29.83
CA VAL A 446 -3.62 5.97 29.61
C VAL A 446 -4.54 4.87 29.07
N ILE A 447 -5.72 4.77 29.66
CA ILE A 447 -6.76 3.80 29.25
C ILE A 447 -7.99 4.53 28.72
N ASN A 448 -8.78 3.82 27.91
CA ASN A 448 -10.07 4.31 27.44
C ASN A 448 -10.98 4.63 28.66
N GLY A 449 -11.68 5.76 28.61
CA GLY A 449 -12.50 6.25 29.73
C GLY A 449 -11.76 7.09 30.78
N ASP A 450 -10.44 7.25 30.68
CA ASP A 450 -9.72 8.20 31.54
C ASP A 450 -10.17 9.64 31.24
N ILE A 451 -10.19 10.50 32.27
CA ILE A 451 -10.43 11.93 32.10
C ILE A 451 -9.08 12.65 32.08
N ILE A 452 -8.80 13.41 31.03
CA ILE A 452 -7.54 14.13 30.85
C ILE A 452 -7.78 15.63 30.89
N LEU A 453 -6.94 16.35 31.65
CA LEU A 453 -6.89 17.80 31.68
C LEU A 453 -5.81 18.30 30.72
N VAL A 454 -6.19 19.19 29.79
CA VAL A 454 -5.25 19.85 28.87
C VAL A 454 -5.22 21.35 29.15
N ARG A 455 -4.03 21.90 29.39
CA ARG A 455 -3.82 23.33 29.66
C ARG A 455 -3.43 24.12 28.40
N PRO A 456 -3.55 25.46 28.41
CA PRO A 456 -3.06 26.29 27.33
C PRO A 456 -1.58 26.01 27.04
N GLY A 457 -1.23 25.82 25.77
CA GLY A 457 0.12 25.49 25.31
C GLY A 457 0.49 24.01 25.38
N GLU A 458 -0.33 23.16 26.00
CA GLU A 458 -0.10 21.71 26.03
C GLU A 458 -0.61 21.04 24.76
N LYS A 459 0.00 19.89 24.43
CA LYS A 459 -0.51 19.02 23.37
C LYS A 459 -1.61 18.13 23.93
N VAL A 460 -2.63 17.90 23.12
CA VAL A 460 -3.64 16.88 23.41
C VAL A 460 -2.95 15.51 23.32
N PRO A 461 -2.94 14.69 24.39
CA PRO A 461 -2.14 13.47 24.39
C PRO A 461 -2.76 12.34 23.56
N VAL A 462 -4.08 12.15 23.64
CA VAL A 462 -4.83 11.07 22.97
C VAL A 462 -6.18 11.60 22.48
N ASP A 463 -6.91 10.81 21.71
CA ASP A 463 -8.20 11.24 21.14
C ASP A 463 -9.34 11.12 22.18
N GLY A 464 -10.29 12.04 22.13
CA GLY A 464 -11.43 12.01 23.04
C GLY A 464 -12.48 13.09 22.81
N VAL A 465 -13.44 13.16 23.72
CA VAL A 465 -14.58 14.11 23.66
C VAL A 465 -14.54 15.03 24.86
N ILE A 466 -14.64 16.35 24.62
CA ILE A 466 -14.61 17.35 25.68
C ILE A 466 -15.86 17.20 26.55
N ILE A 467 -15.63 17.05 27.86
CA ILE A 467 -16.71 16.97 28.86
C ILE A 467 -16.88 18.30 29.61
N LYS A 468 -15.82 19.13 29.66
CA LYS A 468 -15.84 20.38 30.42
C LYS A 468 -14.80 21.37 29.89
N GLY A 469 -15.17 22.64 29.82
CA GLY A 469 -14.30 23.72 29.38
C GLY A 469 -14.50 24.09 27.91
N PHE A 470 -13.76 25.10 27.48
CA PHE A 470 -13.77 25.64 26.12
C PHE A 470 -12.34 26.08 25.78
N SER A 471 -11.91 25.84 24.54
CA SER A 471 -10.63 26.33 24.07
C SER A 471 -10.54 26.41 22.55
N ALA A 472 -9.57 27.17 22.06
CA ALA A 472 -9.14 27.12 20.67
C ALA A 472 -7.99 26.13 20.53
N VAL A 473 -8.16 25.14 19.65
CA VAL A 473 -7.19 24.07 19.37
C VAL A 473 -6.61 24.25 17.97
N ASP A 474 -5.29 24.24 17.88
CA ASP A 474 -4.55 24.27 16.63
C ASP A 474 -4.48 22.86 16.05
N GLU A 475 -5.35 22.62 15.07
CA GLU A 475 -5.44 21.39 14.29
C GLU A 475 -4.71 21.51 12.94
N SER A 476 -3.86 22.53 12.74
CA SER A 476 -3.19 22.83 11.46
C SER A 476 -2.42 21.67 10.86
N MET A 477 -1.92 20.75 11.69
CA MET A 477 -1.23 19.54 11.26
C MET A 477 -2.14 18.48 10.63
N ILE A 478 -3.44 18.51 10.94
CA ILE A 478 -4.48 17.60 10.46
C ILE A 478 -5.29 18.30 9.37
N THR A 479 -5.83 19.48 9.70
CA THR A 479 -6.72 20.25 8.84
C THR A 479 -5.98 21.11 7.83
N GLY A 480 -4.68 21.38 8.05
CA GLY A 480 -3.89 22.29 7.21
C GLY A 480 -4.25 23.77 7.35
N GLU A 481 -5.27 24.09 8.14
CA GLU A 481 -5.73 25.46 8.36
C GLU A 481 -4.84 26.13 9.40
N SER A 482 -4.39 27.35 9.11
CA SER A 482 -3.49 28.09 10.01
C SER A 482 -4.20 28.73 11.21
N LEU A 483 -5.54 28.80 11.17
CA LEU A 483 -6.36 29.35 12.24
C LEU A 483 -6.77 28.24 13.21
N PRO A 484 -6.62 28.45 14.53
CA PRO A 484 -7.13 27.53 15.54
C PRO A 484 -8.65 27.36 15.45
N VAL A 485 -9.12 26.13 15.64
CA VAL A 485 -10.55 25.77 15.66
C VAL A 485 -11.08 25.90 17.08
N GLU A 486 -12.23 26.54 17.25
CA GLU A 486 -12.90 26.63 18.55
C GLU A 486 -13.54 25.29 18.92
N LYS A 487 -13.36 24.86 20.17
CA LYS A 487 -13.86 23.59 20.71
C LYS A 487 -14.60 23.80 22.01
N GLN A 488 -15.81 23.24 22.08
CA GLN A 488 -16.71 23.29 23.22
C GLN A 488 -17.07 21.88 23.72
N VAL A 489 -17.90 21.83 24.77
CA VAL A 489 -18.37 20.56 25.35
C VAL A 489 -19.10 19.74 24.29
N SER A 490 -18.81 18.44 24.25
CA SER A 490 -19.23 17.45 23.25
C SER A 490 -18.44 17.44 21.94
N ASP A 491 -17.52 18.38 21.72
CA ASP A 491 -16.64 18.33 20.55
C ASP A 491 -15.52 17.30 20.73
N THR A 492 -15.10 16.70 19.62
CA THR A 492 -13.96 15.78 19.58
C THR A 492 -12.64 16.55 19.50
N VAL A 493 -11.64 16.04 20.23
CA VAL A 493 -10.25 16.47 20.19
C VAL A 493 -9.36 15.33 19.75
N VAL A 494 -8.29 15.65 19.01
CA VAL A 494 -7.41 14.66 18.40
C VAL A 494 -6.02 14.71 19.02
N GLY A 495 -5.43 13.54 19.27
CA GLY A 495 -4.09 13.42 19.81
C GLY A 495 -3.04 14.10 18.91
N GLY A 496 -2.14 14.85 19.54
CA GLY A 496 -1.04 15.59 18.92
C GLY A 496 -1.36 17.04 18.57
N THR A 497 -2.63 17.45 18.53
CA THR A 497 -3.01 18.86 18.29
C THR A 497 -2.62 19.74 19.48
N MET A 498 -2.48 21.05 19.25
CA MET A 498 -1.99 21.97 20.29
C MET A 498 -3.09 22.85 20.84
N ASN A 499 -3.27 22.83 22.15
CA ASN A 499 -4.21 23.71 22.82
C ASN A 499 -3.62 25.13 22.93
N LYS A 500 -4.36 26.20 22.57
CA LYS A 500 -3.81 27.58 22.54
C LYS A 500 -4.24 28.46 23.71
N MET A 501 -5.54 28.72 23.88
CA MET A 501 -6.01 29.87 24.68
C MET A 501 -6.85 29.50 25.93
N GLY A 502 -7.38 28.28 26.05
CA GLY A 502 -8.19 27.82 27.18
C GLY A 502 -7.74 26.48 27.77
N SER A 503 -8.46 25.95 28.76
CA SER A 503 -8.24 24.61 29.32
C SER A 503 -9.52 23.80 29.26
N PHE A 504 -9.41 22.50 29.01
CA PHE A 504 -10.55 21.61 28.95
C PHE A 504 -10.21 20.24 29.55
N GLU A 505 -11.24 19.59 30.06
CA GLU A 505 -11.23 18.19 30.47
C GLU A 505 -11.96 17.39 29.38
N PHE A 506 -11.37 16.28 28.95
CA PHE A 506 -11.97 15.40 27.95
C PHE A 506 -11.92 13.95 28.39
N ASN A 507 -12.92 13.17 27.96
CA ASN A 507 -12.97 11.73 28.16
C ASN A 507 -12.25 11.03 27.00
N VAL A 508 -11.29 10.16 27.32
CA VAL A 508 -10.50 9.42 26.34
C VAL A 508 -11.37 8.41 25.60
N THR A 509 -11.26 8.38 24.27
CA THR A 509 -11.99 7.44 23.39
C THR A 509 -11.08 6.45 22.68
N ARG A 510 -9.88 6.87 22.26
CA ARG A 510 -8.89 6.02 21.56
C ARG A 510 -7.50 6.23 22.14
N VAL A 511 -6.73 5.16 22.34
CA VAL A 511 -5.39 5.18 22.93
C VAL A 511 -4.38 4.38 22.10
N GLY A 512 -3.09 4.68 22.26
CA GLY A 512 -2.01 3.94 21.60
C GLY A 512 -2.14 3.87 20.07
N ALA A 513 -2.17 2.65 19.53
CA ALA A 513 -2.27 2.39 18.09
C ALA A 513 -3.63 2.79 17.47
N GLU A 514 -4.66 2.97 18.29
CA GLU A 514 -6.01 3.34 17.82
C GLU A 514 -6.18 4.85 17.64
N THR A 515 -5.27 5.67 18.18
CA THR A 515 -5.32 7.13 18.00
C THR A 515 -5.18 7.50 16.52
N PHE A 516 -5.83 8.58 16.13
CA PHE A 516 -5.80 9.09 14.76
C PHE A 516 -4.38 9.32 14.24
N LEU A 517 -3.51 9.93 15.06
CA LEU A 517 -2.12 10.17 14.70
C LEU A 517 -1.32 8.87 14.53
N SER A 518 -1.54 7.86 15.37
CA SER A 518 -0.92 6.54 15.21
C SER A 518 -1.38 5.83 13.93
N GLN A 519 -2.66 5.96 13.56
CA GLN A 519 -3.17 5.44 12.30
C GLN A 519 -2.49 6.11 11.10
N ILE A 520 -2.32 7.44 11.13
CA ILE A 520 -1.57 8.17 10.10
C ILE A 520 -0.14 7.64 9.99
N ILE A 521 0.56 7.50 11.12
CA ILE A 521 1.95 7.01 11.15
C ILE A 521 2.00 5.60 10.54
N ARG A 522 1.10 4.69 10.94
CA ARG A 522 1.02 3.34 10.39
C ARG A 522 0.82 3.35 8.87
N LEU A 523 -0.12 4.14 8.37
CA LEU A 523 -0.38 4.25 6.92
C LEU A 523 0.84 4.77 6.16
N VAL A 524 1.55 5.76 6.71
CA VAL A 524 2.77 6.30 6.09
C VAL A 524 3.92 5.27 6.15
N GLU A 525 4.04 4.50 7.23
CA GLU A 525 5.04 3.44 7.36
C GLU A 525 4.79 2.26 6.42
N GLU A 526 3.54 1.79 6.33
CA GLU A 526 3.11 0.79 5.35
C GLU A 526 3.43 1.26 3.94
N ALA A 527 3.19 2.54 3.67
CA ALA A 527 3.47 3.11 2.36
C ALA A 527 4.96 3.04 2.00
N GLN A 528 5.84 3.37 2.96
CA GLN A 528 7.29 3.31 2.78
C GLN A 528 7.83 1.88 2.70
N GLY A 529 7.17 0.92 3.36
CA GLY A 529 7.52 -0.50 3.31
C GLY A 529 7.07 -1.21 2.04
N SER A 530 6.05 -0.70 1.37
CA SER A 530 5.52 -1.30 0.13
C SER A 530 6.48 -1.13 -1.07
N LYS A 531 6.36 -2.04 -2.04
CA LYS A 531 7.13 -2.00 -3.30
C LYS A 531 6.25 -1.46 -4.43
N ALA A 532 6.73 -0.44 -5.15
CA ALA A 532 6.02 0.12 -6.31
C ALA A 532 6.27 -0.71 -7.58
N PRO A 533 5.31 -0.84 -8.51
CA PRO A 533 5.52 -1.53 -9.79
C PRO A 533 6.71 -0.98 -10.60
N ILE A 534 6.93 0.35 -10.58
CA ILE A 534 8.09 0.98 -11.24
C ILE A 534 9.44 0.53 -10.62
N GLN A 535 9.45 0.08 -9.37
CA GLN A 535 10.65 -0.51 -8.74
C GLN A 535 10.96 -1.88 -9.35
N ASP A 536 9.95 -2.68 -9.72
CA ASP A 536 10.18 -3.96 -10.40
C ASP A 536 10.85 -3.77 -11.76
N PHE A 537 10.55 -2.66 -12.45
CA PHE A 537 11.24 -2.30 -13.68
C PHE A 537 12.73 -2.02 -13.45
N ALA A 538 13.07 -1.26 -12.39
CA ALA A 538 14.46 -1.02 -11.99
C ALA A 538 15.21 -2.32 -11.60
N ASP A 539 14.51 -3.22 -10.92
CA ASP A 539 15.03 -4.53 -10.52
C ASP A 539 15.32 -5.43 -11.72
N LYS A 540 14.41 -5.47 -12.69
CA LYS A 540 14.60 -6.18 -13.97
C LYS A 540 15.79 -5.63 -14.74
N ILE A 541 15.91 -4.31 -14.85
CA ILE A 541 17.08 -3.67 -15.49
C ILE A 541 18.35 -4.13 -14.80
N SER A 542 18.42 -4.07 -13.47
CA SER A 542 19.61 -4.47 -12.70
C SER A 542 19.98 -5.93 -12.92
N ALA A 543 18.99 -6.82 -12.98
CA ALA A 543 19.19 -8.26 -13.17
C ALA A 543 19.84 -8.62 -14.52
N TYR A 544 19.52 -7.89 -15.59
CA TYR A 544 20.17 -8.07 -16.90
C TYR A 544 21.45 -7.26 -17.05
N PHE A 545 21.50 -6.07 -16.45
CA PHE A 545 22.61 -5.13 -16.59
C PHE A 545 23.91 -5.68 -15.97
N VAL A 546 23.85 -6.24 -14.76
CA VAL A 546 25.04 -6.72 -14.04
C VAL A 546 25.77 -7.85 -14.79
N PRO A 547 25.10 -8.94 -15.23
CA PRO A 547 25.76 -9.99 -16.03
C PRO A 547 26.32 -9.47 -17.35
N THR A 548 25.58 -8.58 -18.02
CA THR A 548 26.00 -7.97 -19.30
C THR A 548 27.31 -7.20 -19.13
N VAL A 549 27.41 -6.38 -18.09
CA VAL A 549 28.61 -5.61 -17.76
C VAL A 549 29.80 -6.51 -17.46
N ILE A 550 29.61 -7.59 -16.69
CA ILE A 550 30.68 -8.55 -16.41
C ILE A 550 31.16 -9.18 -17.73
N GLY A 551 30.23 -9.55 -18.61
CA GLY A 551 30.54 -10.03 -19.95
C GLY A 551 31.37 -9.02 -20.76
N ILE A 552 30.98 -7.74 -20.75
CA ILE A 552 31.73 -6.65 -21.40
C ILE A 552 33.12 -6.48 -20.78
N ALA A 553 33.26 -6.56 -19.46
CA ALA A 553 34.55 -6.45 -18.78
C ALA A 553 35.50 -7.58 -19.18
N VAL A 554 35.01 -8.83 -19.15
CA VAL A 554 35.78 -10.01 -19.58
C VAL A 554 36.16 -9.90 -21.07
N LEU A 555 35.22 -9.49 -21.92
CA LEU A 555 35.49 -9.28 -23.34
C LEU A 555 36.55 -8.19 -23.57
N THR A 556 36.45 -7.08 -22.82
CA THR A 556 37.43 -5.98 -22.84
C THR A 556 38.82 -6.49 -22.49
N PHE A 557 38.94 -7.30 -21.42
CA PHE A 557 40.20 -7.93 -21.04
C PHE A 557 40.77 -8.80 -22.15
N ILE A 558 39.95 -9.67 -22.74
CA ILE A 558 40.36 -10.60 -23.80
C ILE A 558 40.85 -9.85 -25.04
N ILE A 559 40.08 -8.86 -25.50
CA ILE A 559 40.43 -8.07 -26.69
C ILE A 559 41.75 -7.34 -26.49
N TRP A 560 41.92 -6.64 -25.37
CA TRP A 560 43.15 -5.87 -25.13
C TRP A 560 44.37 -6.77 -24.96
N TYR A 561 44.25 -7.85 -24.18
CA TYR A 561 45.40 -8.71 -23.88
C TYR A 561 45.75 -9.67 -25.03
N PHE A 562 44.77 -10.42 -25.55
CA PHE A 562 45.03 -11.48 -26.54
C PHE A 562 44.97 -11.00 -27.99
N VAL A 563 44.13 -10.01 -28.32
CA VAL A 563 43.92 -9.57 -29.73
C VAL A 563 44.83 -8.39 -30.08
N LEU A 564 44.89 -7.37 -29.22
CA LEU A 564 45.67 -6.15 -29.44
C LEU A 564 47.09 -6.20 -28.86
N GLY A 565 47.43 -7.25 -28.10
CA GLY A 565 48.76 -7.45 -27.53
C GLY A 565 49.16 -6.41 -26.47
N ALA A 566 48.19 -5.78 -25.79
CA ALA A 566 48.47 -4.83 -24.72
C ALA A 566 49.03 -5.53 -23.46
N THR A 567 49.65 -4.76 -22.57
CA THR A 567 50.20 -5.30 -21.32
C THR A 567 49.09 -5.86 -20.42
N LEU A 568 49.45 -6.86 -19.61
CA LEU A 568 48.51 -7.47 -18.64
C LEU A 568 47.92 -6.40 -17.71
N SER A 569 48.75 -5.49 -17.21
CA SER A 569 48.30 -4.33 -16.42
C SER A 569 47.27 -3.48 -17.18
N PHE A 570 47.52 -3.17 -18.45
CA PHE A 570 46.61 -2.35 -19.25
C PHE A 570 45.22 -3.00 -19.35
N ALA A 571 45.18 -4.30 -19.68
CA ALA A 571 43.94 -5.05 -19.80
C ALA A 571 43.22 -5.21 -18.45
N LEU A 572 43.93 -5.51 -17.35
CA LEU A 572 43.36 -5.66 -16.00
C LEU A 572 42.78 -4.35 -15.47
N MET A 573 43.42 -3.21 -15.76
CA MET A 573 42.93 -1.90 -15.34
C MET A 573 41.69 -1.48 -16.14
N ALA A 574 41.61 -1.81 -17.44
CA ALA A 574 40.40 -1.63 -18.24
C ALA A 574 39.24 -2.49 -17.71
N PHE A 575 39.50 -3.78 -17.45
CA PHE A 575 38.55 -4.70 -16.83
C PHE A 575 38.00 -4.14 -15.51
N THR A 576 38.90 -3.71 -14.61
CA THR A 576 38.53 -3.18 -13.30
C THR A 576 37.73 -1.88 -13.42
N ALA A 577 38.13 -0.99 -14.33
CA ALA A 577 37.40 0.26 -14.57
C ALA A 577 35.97 0.01 -15.06
N VAL A 578 35.76 -0.93 -15.99
CA VAL A 578 34.43 -1.30 -16.50
C VAL A 578 33.56 -1.86 -15.38
N ILE A 579 34.11 -2.73 -14.53
CA ILE A 579 33.38 -3.30 -13.39
C ILE A 579 32.94 -2.21 -12.41
N VAL A 580 33.83 -1.27 -12.08
CA VAL A 580 33.56 -0.23 -11.08
C VAL A 580 32.57 0.80 -11.59
N ILE A 581 32.75 1.30 -12.82
CA ILE A 581 31.87 2.35 -13.37
C ILE A 581 30.44 1.87 -13.56
N ALA A 582 30.23 0.55 -13.64
CA ALA A 582 28.95 -0.04 -13.94
C ALA A 582 28.13 -0.42 -12.70
N CYS A 583 28.50 -0.03 -11.48
CA CYS A 583 27.58 -0.26 -10.35
C CYS A 583 26.26 0.50 -10.56
N PRO A 584 25.10 -0.18 -10.61
CA PRO A 584 23.79 0.49 -10.68
C PRO A 584 23.30 0.92 -9.27
N CYS A 585 24.21 1.35 -8.40
CA CYS A 585 23.95 1.69 -7.01
C CYS A 585 22.84 2.76 -6.88
N ALA A 586 22.91 3.80 -7.72
CA ALA A 586 21.94 4.90 -7.74
C ALA A 586 20.54 4.47 -8.24
N LEU A 587 20.47 3.43 -9.08
CA LEU A 587 19.22 2.93 -9.64
C LEU A 587 18.31 2.32 -8.56
N GLY A 588 18.90 1.63 -7.57
CA GLY A 588 18.18 1.06 -6.44
C GLY A 588 17.60 2.08 -5.45
N LEU A 589 18.07 3.33 -5.50
CA LEU A 589 17.61 4.44 -4.66
C LEU A 589 16.64 5.38 -5.38
N ALA A 590 16.74 5.43 -6.71
CA ALA A 590 15.99 6.35 -7.56
C ALA A 590 14.50 6.39 -7.24
N THR A 591 13.90 5.20 -7.08
CA THR A 591 12.47 5.04 -6.82
C THR A 591 12.12 5.26 -5.34
N PRO A 592 12.70 4.53 -4.37
CA PRO A 592 12.21 4.60 -3.00
C PRO A 592 12.48 5.95 -2.32
N THR A 593 13.57 6.65 -2.68
CA THR A 593 13.88 7.98 -2.15
C THR A 593 12.83 9.01 -2.60
N ALA A 594 12.43 8.98 -3.87
CA ALA A 594 11.39 9.88 -4.39
C ALA A 594 10.02 9.57 -3.77
N ILE A 595 9.66 8.29 -3.64
CA ILE A 595 8.42 7.87 -2.96
C ILE A 595 8.42 8.35 -1.51
N MET A 596 9.50 8.12 -0.75
CA MET A 596 9.58 8.49 0.66
C MET A 596 9.42 10.00 0.88
N VAL A 597 10.05 10.83 0.03
CA VAL A 597 9.88 12.29 0.09
C VAL A 597 8.49 12.70 -0.38
N GLY A 598 7.96 12.08 -1.43
CA GLY A 598 6.63 12.37 -1.98
C GLY A 598 5.51 12.05 -0.99
N THR A 599 5.49 10.85 -0.41
CA THR A 599 4.48 10.45 0.59
C THR A 599 4.61 11.24 1.88
N GLY A 600 5.84 11.53 2.33
CA GLY A 600 6.08 12.42 3.47
C GLY A 600 5.54 13.83 3.24
N LYS A 601 5.71 14.36 2.02
CA LYS A 601 5.18 15.69 1.65
C LYS A 601 3.67 15.69 1.46
N GLY A 602 3.10 14.61 0.93
CA GLY A 602 1.65 14.40 0.87
C GLY A 602 1.03 14.42 2.26
N ALA A 603 1.63 13.70 3.22
CA ALA A 603 1.15 13.67 4.60
C ALA A 603 1.18 15.06 5.26
N GLU A 604 2.20 15.89 5.01
CA GLU A 604 2.22 17.30 5.47
C GLU A 604 1.05 18.14 4.91
N TYR A 605 0.46 17.73 3.79
CA TYR A 605 -0.71 18.40 3.19
C TYR A 605 -2.04 17.67 3.43
N GLY A 606 -2.06 16.59 4.23
CA GLY A 606 -3.28 15.82 4.50
C GLY A 606 -3.63 14.79 3.42
N ILE A 607 -2.68 14.44 2.55
CA ILE A 607 -2.81 13.42 1.50
C ILE A 607 -2.00 12.19 1.91
N LEU A 608 -2.67 11.14 2.37
CA LEU A 608 -2.04 9.89 2.76
C LEU A 608 -2.07 8.91 1.59
N VAL A 609 -0.92 8.40 1.19
CA VAL A 609 -0.83 7.43 0.09
C VAL A 609 -0.42 6.09 0.67
N LYS A 610 -1.24 5.05 0.50
CA LYS A 610 -1.00 3.70 1.02
C LYS A 610 -0.12 2.86 0.10
N GLY A 611 1.11 3.31 -0.05
CA GLY A 611 2.13 2.57 -0.79
C GLY A 611 2.49 3.14 -2.15
N GLY A 612 3.46 2.48 -2.77
CA GLY A 612 4.03 2.92 -4.04
C GLY A 612 3.12 2.68 -5.24
N GLU A 613 2.24 1.68 -5.17
CA GLU A 613 1.30 1.35 -6.25
C GLU A 613 0.20 2.40 -6.42
N PRO A 614 -0.53 2.85 -5.38
CA PRO A 614 -1.48 3.95 -5.51
C PRO A 614 -0.85 5.24 -6.03
N LEU A 615 0.40 5.52 -5.61
CA LEU A 615 1.15 6.67 -6.12
C LEU A 615 1.42 6.55 -7.62
N GLU A 616 1.75 5.37 -8.13
CA GLU A 616 1.95 5.17 -9.57
C GLU A 616 0.64 5.15 -10.36
N ALA A 617 -0.41 4.53 -9.80
CA ALA A 617 -1.73 4.49 -10.39
C ALA A 617 -2.28 5.90 -10.61
N ALA A 618 -2.18 6.78 -9.60
CA ALA A 618 -2.59 8.19 -9.67
C ALA A 618 -1.97 8.95 -10.85
N CYS A 619 -0.74 8.63 -11.25
CA CYS A 619 -0.08 9.27 -12.38
C CYS A 619 -0.69 8.86 -13.73
N LYS A 620 -1.29 7.66 -13.81
CA LYS A 620 -1.84 7.06 -15.03
C LYS A 620 -3.35 7.29 -15.19
N ILE A 621 -4.01 7.83 -14.16
CA ILE A 621 -5.45 8.09 -14.18
C ILE A 621 -5.81 9.07 -15.30
N ASN A 622 -6.83 8.72 -16.07
CA ASN A 622 -7.41 9.55 -17.12
C ASN A 622 -8.93 9.75 -16.95
N ALA A 623 -9.58 9.01 -16.03
CA ALA A 623 -10.96 9.22 -15.64
C ALA A 623 -11.11 9.19 -14.10
N ILE A 624 -11.87 10.13 -13.55
CA ILE A 624 -12.23 10.15 -12.11
C ILE A 624 -13.73 10.10 -11.98
N ILE A 625 -14.21 9.23 -11.12
CA ILE A 625 -15.61 9.13 -10.72
C ILE A 625 -15.71 9.65 -9.29
N PHE A 626 -16.58 10.62 -9.06
CA PHE A 626 -16.94 11.08 -7.73
C PHE A 626 -18.27 10.48 -7.30
N ASP A 627 -18.34 9.96 -6.08
CA ASP A 627 -19.63 9.81 -5.41
C ASP A 627 -20.24 11.19 -5.13
N LYS A 628 -21.57 11.24 -5.09
CA LYS A 628 -22.28 12.49 -4.82
C LYS A 628 -22.27 12.83 -3.34
N THR A 629 -22.87 11.95 -2.53
CA THR A 629 -23.25 12.26 -1.14
C THR A 629 -22.01 12.24 -0.26
N GLY A 630 -21.74 13.32 0.49
CA GLY A 630 -20.59 13.41 1.41
C GLY A 630 -19.22 13.59 0.74
N THR A 631 -19.13 13.25 -0.55
CA THR A 631 -17.96 13.52 -1.39
C THR A 631 -18.07 14.88 -2.08
N LEU A 632 -18.94 15.05 -3.10
CA LEU A 632 -19.17 16.33 -3.79
C LEU A 632 -20.03 17.31 -3.00
N THR A 633 -20.86 16.78 -2.11
CA THR A 633 -21.77 17.51 -1.25
C THR A 633 -21.35 17.41 0.22
N ASN A 634 -21.95 18.23 1.08
CA ASN A 634 -21.65 18.22 2.51
C ASN A 634 -22.13 16.94 3.23
N GLY A 635 -23.00 16.15 2.59
CA GLY A 635 -23.53 14.89 3.14
C GLY A 635 -24.59 15.11 4.22
N LYS A 636 -24.98 16.37 4.45
CA LYS A 636 -26.02 16.77 5.40
C LYS A 636 -27.05 17.62 4.65
N PRO A 637 -28.31 17.16 4.55
CA PRO A 637 -29.35 17.97 3.94
C PRO A 637 -29.58 19.24 4.77
N ILE A 638 -29.80 20.36 4.10
CA ILE A 638 -30.20 21.63 4.72
C ILE A 638 -31.44 22.17 4.03
N VAL A 639 -32.23 22.95 4.77
CA VAL A 639 -33.35 23.70 4.19
C VAL A 639 -32.78 24.80 3.29
N THR A 640 -33.28 24.86 2.06
CA THR A 640 -32.80 25.81 1.04
C THR A 640 -33.88 26.78 0.57
N ASP A 641 -35.14 26.34 0.55
CA ASP A 641 -36.27 27.19 0.19
C ASP A 641 -37.44 26.88 1.13
N ILE A 642 -38.13 27.93 1.56
CA ILE A 642 -39.42 27.84 2.22
C ILE A 642 -40.35 28.69 1.36
N GLU A 643 -41.37 28.08 0.78
CA GLU A 643 -42.27 28.76 -0.14
C GLU A 643 -43.69 28.65 0.38
N SER A 644 -44.25 29.80 0.76
CA SER A 644 -45.66 29.89 1.12
C SER A 644 -46.56 29.83 -0.12
N VAL A 645 -47.69 29.12 0.01
CA VAL A 645 -48.71 29.00 -1.05
C VAL A 645 -49.89 29.96 -0.81
N ARG A 646 -49.98 30.58 0.37
CA ARG A 646 -51.05 31.52 0.79
C ARG A 646 -50.49 32.71 1.60
N ASP A 647 -51.35 33.51 2.23
CA ASP A 647 -50.99 34.57 3.20
C ASP A 647 -50.46 34.02 4.54
N MET A 648 -49.82 32.84 4.53
CA MET A 648 -49.17 32.25 5.71
C MET A 648 -47.69 32.60 5.66
N ASP A 649 -47.13 32.99 6.81
CA ASP A 649 -45.72 33.41 6.86
C ASP A 649 -44.78 32.21 6.73
N GLU A 650 -43.58 32.43 6.18
CA GLU A 650 -42.57 31.37 6.00
C GLU A 650 -42.14 30.78 7.35
N ASP A 651 -42.05 31.62 8.38
CA ASP A 651 -41.76 31.22 9.76
C ASP A 651 -42.85 30.31 10.32
N GLU A 652 -44.11 30.53 9.95
CA GLU A 652 -45.24 29.72 10.43
C GLU A 652 -45.27 28.35 9.72
N VAL A 653 -44.92 28.30 8.43
CA VAL A 653 -44.69 27.05 7.69
C VAL A 653 -43.58 26.24 8.35
N LEU A 654 -42.44 26.89 8.65
CA LEU A 654 -41.29 26.24 9.28
C LEU A 654 -41.61 25.77 10.71
N THR A 655 -42.35 26.57 11.49
CA THR A 655 -42.80 26.22 12.84
C THR A 655 -43.59 24.92 12.84
N ILE A 656 -44.60 24.81 11.96
CA ILE A 656 -45.46 23.63 11.89
C ILE A 656 -44.66 22.41 11.41
N ALA A 657 -43.86 22.58 10.35
CA ALA A 657 -43.06 21.49 9.78
C ALA A 657 -42.01 20.96 10.78
N ALA A 658 -41.24 21.85 11.42
CA ALA A 658 -40.24 21.47 12.42
C ALA A 658 -40.86 20.85 13.67
N SER A 659 -42.05 21.30 14.08
CA SER A 659 -42.77 20.70 15.22
C SER A 659 -43.18 19.26 14.91
N LEU A 660 -43.70 18.99 13.71
CA LEU A 660 -44.02 17.63 13.26
C LEU A 660 -42.77 16.75 13.14
N GLU A 661 -41.69 17.28 12.55
CA GLU A 661 -40.46 16.53 12.27
C GLU A 661 -39.59 16.30 13.52
N LYS A 662 -39.82 17.03 14.63
CA LYS A 662 -39.13 16.80 15.92
C LYS A 662 -39.23 15.35 16.41
N GLN A 663 -40.28 14.62 16.06
CA GLN A 663 -40.49 13.22 16.46
C GLN A 663 -39.97 12.19 15.42
N SER A 664 -39.33 12.65 14.34
CA SER A 664 -38.88 11.83 13.21
C SER A 664 -37.35 11.69 13.21
N GLU A 665 -36.85 10.46 13.02
CA GLU A 665 -35.41 10.16 12.97
C GLU A 665 -34.82 10.28 11.55
N HIS A 666 -35.60 10.78 10.58
CA HIS A 666 -35.15 10.88 9.20
C HIS A 666 -34.16 12.05 9.01
N SER A 667 -33.12 11.90 8.19
CA SER A 667 -32.12 12.98 7.97
C SER A 667 -32.72 14.29 7.42
N LEU A 668 -33.78 14.21 6.63
CA LEU A 668 -34.56 15.38 6.19
C LEU A 668 -35.32 16.08 7.32
N ALA A 669 -35.75 15.32 8.35
CA ALA A 669 -36.42 15.84 9.53
C ALA A 669 -35.45 16.66 10.37
N GLU A 670 -34.26 16.10 10.58
CA GLU A 670 -33.15 16.77 11.28
C GLU A 670 -32.78 18.09 10.60
N ALA A 671 -32.75 18.13 9.26
CA ALA A 671 -32.48 19.36 8.50
C ALA A 671 -33.49 20.49 8.80
N ILE A 672 -34.78 20.14 8.86
CA ILE A 672 -35.86 21.10 9.13
C ILE A 672 -35.83 21.55 10.59
N TYR A 673 -35.60 20.62 11.52
CA TYR A 673 -35.47 20.93 12.93
C TYR A 673 -34.29 21.87 13.21
N ASN A 674 -33.13 21.59 12.62
CA ASN A 674 -31.93 22.41 12.78
C ASN A 674 -32.11 23.83 12.20
N GLU A 675 -32.84 23.98 11.09
CA GLU A 675 -33.13 25.31 10.55
C GLU A 675 -34.04 26.11 11.49
N ALA A 676 -35.05 25.46 12.09
CA ALA A 676 -35.90 26.11 13.10
C ALA A 676 -35.13 26.52 14.37
N GLU A 677 -34.16 25.70 14.82
CA GLU A 677 -33.30 26.04 15.96
C GLU A 677 -32.38 27.24 15.64
N LYS A 678 -31.82 27.27 14.43
CA LYS A 678 -30.95 28.35 13.93
C LYS A 678 -31.69 29.69 13.84
N GLU A 679 -32.93 29.68 13.35
CA GLU A 679 -33.81 30.85 13.29
C GLU A 679 -34.47 31.16 14.66
N LYS A 680 -34.19 30.37 15.70
CA LYS A 680 -34.72 30.51 17.07
C LYS A 680 -36.24 30.48 17.15
N ILE A 681 -36.87 29.66 16.32
CA ILE A 681 -38.31 29.47 16.27
C ILE A 681 -38.78 28.63 17.45
N SER A 682 -39.88 29.05 18.09
CA SER A 682 -40.49 28.30 19.18
C SER A 682 -41.37 27.18 18.64
N LEU A 683 -40.94 25.93 18.84
CA LEU A 683 -41.68 24.74 18.42
C LEU A 683 -42.94 24.52 19.27
N LYS A 684 -43.97 23.95 18.65
CA LYS A 684 -45.24 23.60 19.28
C LYS A 684 -45.29 22.12 19.64
N ASP A 685 -46.12 21.78 20.62
CA ASP A 685 -46.37 20.38 20.99
C ASP A 685 -47.26 19.70 19.94
N VAL A 686 -46.91 18.45 19.61
CA VAL A 686 -47.62 17.63 18.62
C VAL A 686 -48.30 16.47 19.32
N GLU A 687 -49.62 16.38 19.15
CA GLU A 687 -50.45 15.26 19.59
C GLU A 687 -50.74 14.31 18.42
N GLU A 688 -50.97 13.02 18.71
CA GLU A 688 -51.32 12.00 17.70
C GLU A 688 -50.34 11.88 16.51
N PHE A 689 -49.03 11.97 16.76
CA PHE A 689 -48.02 11.81 15.71
C PHE A 689 -48.12 10.45 15.01
N LYS A 690 -48.06 10.48 13.68
CA LYS A 690 -48.09 9.29 12.84
C LYS A 690 -47.13 9.42 11.66
N ALA A 691 -46.24 8.44 11.51
CA ALA A 691 -45.34 8.34 10.38
C ALA A 691 -45.91 7.42 9.29
N PHE A 692 -45.84 7.86 8.04
CA PHE A 692 -46.17 7.11 6.84
C PHE A 692 -44.88 6.75 6.10
N ALA A 693 -44.44 5.49 6.23
CA ALA A 693 -43.19 5.02 5.64
C ALA A 693 -43.10 5.35 4.14
N GLY A 694 -42.05 6.06 3.72
CA GLY A 694 -41.82 6.49 2.34
C GLY A 694 -42.76 7.59 1.81
N HIS A 695 -43.59 8.19 2.67
CA HIS A 695 -44.59 9.18 2.28
C HIS A 695 -44.50 10.49 3.08
N GLY A 696 -44.29 10.42 4.40
CA GLY A 696 -44.13 11.60 5.28
C GLY A 696 -44.71 11.39 6.68
N VAL A 697 -45.10 12.47 7.35
CA VAL A 697 -45.60 12.49 8.74
C VAL A 697 -46.90 13.28 8.87
N SER A 698 -47.66 13.02 9.94
CA SER A 698 -48.83 13.81 10.33
C SER A 698 -48.94 13.94 11.84
N GLY A 699 -49.61 14.99 12.32
CA GLY A 699 -49.90 15.19 13.73
C GLY A 699 -50.87 16.36 13.95
N ASN A 700 -51.40 16.47 15.17
CA ASN A 700 -52.26 17.57 15.58
C ASN A 700 -51.45 18.63 16.32
N ILE A 701 -51.59 19.88 15.90
CA ILE A 701 -51.01 21.07 16.54
C ILE A 701 -52.15 22.07 16.73
N ASP A 702 -52.36 22.59 17.94
CA ASP A 702 -53.43 23.54 18.27
C ASP A 702 -54.82 23.09 17.75
N ALA A 703 -55.18 21.83 17.98
CA ALA A 703 -56.42 21.18 17.51
C ALA A 703 -56.61 21.08 15.99
N THR A 704 -55.58 21.37 15.19
CA THR A 704 -55.59 21.24 13.71
C THR A 704 -54.69 20.09 13.28
N THR A 705 -55.21 19.21 12.41
CA THR A 705 -54.42 18.11 11.82
C THR A 705 -53.60 18.61 10.63
N TYR A 706 -52.28 18.44 10.71
CA TYR A 706 -51.34 18.75 9.65
C TYR A 706 -50.69 17.49 9.07
N TYR A 707 -50.36 17.56 7.78
CA TYR A 707 -49.69 16.53 7.00
C TYR A 707 -48.47 17.15 6.33
N PHE A 708 -47.31 16.48 6.44
CA PHE A 708 -46.06 16.94 5.86
C PHE A 708 -45.36 15.78 5.14
N GLY A 709 -45.13 15.90 3.84
CA GLY A 709 -44.54 14.80 3.07
C GLY A 709 -44.54 14.99 1.55
N ASN A 710 -44.42 13.88 0.82
CA ASN A 710 -44.32 13.88 -0.63
C ASN A 710 -45.68 13.96 -1.35
N ARG A 711 -45.65 14.02 -2.69
CA ARG A 711 -46.85 14.12 -3.54
C ARG A 711 -47.88 13.02 -3.28
N LYS A 712 -47.44 11.80 -2.94
CA LYS A 712 -48.35 10.67 -2.69
C LYS A 712 -49.09 10.83 -1.37
N LEU A 713 -48.45 11.35 -0.32
CA LEU A 713 -49.13 11.65 0.94
C LEU A 713 -50.27 12.65 0.71
N ILE A 714 -49.97 13.77 0.04
CA ILE A 714 -50.95 14.85 -0.12
C ILE A 714 -52.02 14.54 -1.18
N GLY A 715 -51.62 13.93 -2.30
CA GLY A 715 -52.53 13.57 -3.37
C GLY A 715 -53.40 12.34 -3.05
N ASP A 716 -52.78 11.23 -2.65
CA ASP A 716 -53.46 9.93 -2.55
C ASP A 716 -54.11 9.72 -1.17
N ILE A 717 -53.48 10.22 -0.08
CA ILE A 717 -53.96 10.00 1.29
C ILE A 717 -54.85 11.16 1.76
N VAL A 718 -54.42 12.41 1.54
CA VAL A 718 -55.20 13.59 1.96
C VAL A 718 -56.26 13.97 0.91
N GLY A 719 -56.03 13.68 -0.37
CA GLY A 719 -56.99 13.94 -1.46
C GLY A 719 -56.97 15.37 -2.00
N LEU A 720 -55.86 16.09 -1.85
CA LEU A 720 -55.74 17.49 -2.28
C LEU A 720 -55.18 17.64 -3.70
N PRO A 721 -55.63 18.64 -4.50
CA PRO A 721 -55.17 18.84 -5.87
C PRO A 721 -53.76 19.44 -5.92
N VAL A 722 -52.76 18.58 -6.13
CA VAL A 722 -51.34 18.93 -6.20
C VAL A 722 -50.99 19.65 -7.52
N GLU A 723 -51.86 19.61 -8.54
CA GLU A 723 -51.61 20.22 -9.85
C GLU A 723 -51.43 21.73 -9.78
N LYS A 724 -52.05 22.41 -8.80
CA LYS A 724 -51.96 23.86 -8.64
C LYS A 724 -50.56 24.34 -8.22
N ILE A 725 -49.82 23.50 -7.51
CA ILE A 725 -48.46 23.81 -7.01
C ILE A 725 -47.36 23.17 -7.85
N ASN A 726 -47.70 22.31 -8.82
CA ASN A 726 -46.73 21.58 -9.65
C ASN A 726 -45.68 22.50 -10.30
N ARG A 727 -46.06 23.70 -10.75
CA ARG A 727 -45.10 24.63 -11.37
C ARG A 727 -44.06 25.15 -10.37
N LYS A 728 -44.47 25.50 -9.14
CA LYS A 728 -43.55 25.93 -8.07
C LYS A 728 -42.67 24.76 -7.62
N MET A 729 -43.26 23.60 -7.38
CA MET A 729 -42.56 22.40 -6.96
C MET A 729 -41.53 21.93 -8.00
N ASN A 730 -41.91 21.84 -9.28
CA ASN A 730 -40.99 21.46 -10.35
C ASN A 730 -39.81 22.44 -10.48
N ARG A 731 -40.02 23.75 -10.27
CA ARG A 731 -38.92 24.74 -10.28
C ARG A 731 -37.88 24.45 -9.20
N ILE A 732 -38.31 24.04 -8.02
CA ILE A 732 -37.42 23.71 -6.89
C ILE A 732 -36.75 22.35 -7.15
N GLU A 733 -37.50 21.35 -7.63
CA GLU A 733 -36.96 20.03 -7.98
C GLU A 733 -35.96 20.08 -9.16
N GLU A 734 -36.17 20.95 -10.15
CA GLU A 734 -35.24 21.15 -11.28
C GLU A 734 -33.87 21.68 -10.84
N GLN A 735 -33.78 22.26 -9.64
CA GLN A 735 -32.52 22.67 -9.01
C GLN A 735 -31.84 21.52 -8.25
N GLY A 736 -32.40 20.31 -8.30
CA GLY A 736 -31.89 19.11 -7.62
C GLY A 736 -32.27 19.04 -6.14
N LYS A 737 -33.35 19.71 -5.74
CA LYS A 737 -33.80 19.78 -4.36
C LYS A 737 -34.99 18.82 -4.13
N THR A 738 -35.08 18.25 -2.93
CA THR A 738 -36.22 17.44 -2.51
C THR A 738 -37.29 18.35 -1.93
N VAL A 739 -38.50 18.33 -2.51
CA VAL A 739 -39.60 19.17 -2.06
C VAL A 739 -40.58 18.37 -1.21
N MET A 740 -40.86 18.89 -0.02
CA MET A 740 -41.91 18.39 0.89
C MET A 740 -43.04 19.40 0.97
N ILE A 741 -44.27 18.89 1.04
CA ILE A 741 -45.50 19.67 0.98
C ILE A 741 -46.12 19.66 2.37
N LEU A 742 -46.40 20.85 2.91
CA LEU A 742 -47.18 21.05 4.12
C LEU A 742 -48.64 21.30 3.77
N ALA A 743 -49.56 20.54 4.36
CA ALA A 743 -50.99 20.68 4.14
C ALA A 743 -51.79 20.43 5.43
N ASN A 744 -53.00 20.96 5.48
CA ASN A 744 -54.04 20.53 6.42
C ASN A 744 -55.08 19.67 5.67
N LYS A 745 -56.20 19.29 6.31
CA LYS A 745 -57.26 18.48 5.66
C LYS A 745 -57.93 19.13 4.45
N ASN A 746 -57.89 20.46 4.34
CA ASN A 746 -58.66 21.22 3.36
C ASN A 746 -57.78 21.83 2.25
N GLU A 747 -56.51 22.09 2.53
CA GLU A 747 -55.63 22.86 1.63
C GLU A 747 -54.13 22.68 1.87
N ILE A 748 -53.36 23.10 0.87
CA ILE A 748 -51.88 23.13 0.88
C ILE A 748 -51.42 24.49 1.40
N LEU A 749 -50.52 24.48 2.37
CA LEU A 749 -50.07 25.65 3.11
C LEU A 749 -48.70 26.15 2.61
N GLY A 750 -47.78 25.23 2.36
CA GLY A 750 -46.41 25.60 1.98
C GLY A 750 -45.60 24.45 1.39
N LEU A 751 -44.43 24.80 0.89
CA LEU A 751 -43.42 23.90 0.35
C LEU A 751 -42.10 24.14 1.08
N ILE A 752 -41.41 23.07 1.46
CA ILE A 752 -40.04 23.15 1.98
C ILE A 752 -39.13 22.37 1.04
N GLY A 753 -38.15 23.07 0.47
CA GLY A 753 -37.11 22.52 -0.36
C GLY A 753 -35.87 22.22 0.46
N VAL A 754 -35.51 20.94 0.54
CA VAL A 754 -34.31 20.47 1.24
C VAL A 754 -33.32 19.89 0.23
N ALA A 755 -32.05 20.25 0.37
CA ALA A 755 -31.01 19.73 -0.50
C ALA A 755 -29.72 19.50 0.25
N ASP A 756 -28.98 18.50 -0.23
CA ASP A 756 -27.57 18.33 0.14
C ASP A 756 -26.74 19.25 -0.76
N THR A 757 -26.21 20.32 -0.18
CA THR A 757 -25.49 21.35 -0.93
C THR A 757 -24.10 20.87 -1.35
N VAL A 758 -23.69 21.26 -2.55
CA VAL A 758 -22.32 21.04 -3.03
C VAL A 758 -21.31 21.80 -2.16
N LYS A 759 -20.16 21.18 -1.89
CA LYS A 759 -19.07 21.86 -1.19
C LYS A 759 -18.56 23.02 -2.02
N ASP A 760 -18.17 24.11 -1.35
CA ASP A 760 -17.62 25.30 -2.02
C ASP A 760 -16.37 24.96 -2.87
N THR A 761 -15.61 23.96 -2.46
CA THR A 761 -14.38 23.53 -3.14
C THR A 761 -14.62 22.58 -4.32
N SER A 762 -15.83 22.01 -4.47
CA SER A 762 -16.14 21.01 -5.50
C SER A 762 -15.93 21.53 -6.92
N LYS A 763 -16.43 22.74 -7.20
CA LYS A 763 -16.33 23.34 -8.54
C LYS A 763 -14.87 23.62 -8.92
N GLU A 764 -14.10 24.20 -8.01
CA GLU A 764 -12.68 24.47 -8.23
C GLU A 764 -11.89 23.16 -8.48
N ALA A 765 -12.16 22.12 -7.70
CA ALA A 765 -11.53 20.81 -7.86
C ALA A 765 -11.81 20.19 -9.23
N VAL A 766 -13.09 20.17 -9.67
CA VAL A 766 -13.48 19.65 -10.99
C VAL A 766 -12.80 20.43 -12.12
N GLU A 767 -12.75 21.77 -12.03
CA GLU A 767 -12.07 22.59 -13.02
C GLU A 767 -10.56 22.31 -13.10
N ARG A 768 -9.89 22.11 -11.95
CA ARG A 768 -8.47 21.73 -11.90
C ARG A 768 -8.24 20.37 -12.55
N LEU A 769 -9.08 19.38 -12.26
CA LEU A 769 -8.98 18.03 -12.84
C LEU A 769 -9.20 18.04 -14.36
N LYS A 770 -10.19 18.81 -14.85
CA LYS A 770 -10.38 19.01 -16.30
C LYS A 770 -9.17 19.68 -16.97
N LYS A 771 -8.58 20.71 -16.34
CA LYS A 771 -7.34 21.36 -16.82
C LYS A 771 -6.15 20.40 -16.88
N MET A 772 -6.15 19.34 -16.06
CA MET A 772 -5.15 18.27 -16.09
C MET A 772 -5.40 17.22 -17.18
N GLY A 773 -6.46 17.36 -17.98
CA GLY A 773 -6.84 16.45 -19.05
C GLY A 773 -7.55 15.18 -18.56
N ILE A 774 -8.15 15.21 -17.37
CA ILE A 774 -8.85 14.06 -16.78
C ILE A 774 -10.35 14.19 -17.03
N SER A 775 -10.98 13.13 -17.51
CA SER A 775 -12.44 13.06 -17.66
C SER A 775 -13.11 12.86 -16.31
N VAL A 776 -13.98 13.79 -15.93
CA VAL A 776 -14.69 13.74 -14.64
C VAL A 776 -16.10 13.16 -14.85
N TYR A 777 -16.47 12.24 -13.97
CA TYR A 777 -17.77 11.57 -13.89
C TYR A 777 -18.34 11.72 -12.48
N MET A 778 -19.67 11.70 -12.38
CA MET A 778 -20.38 11.61 -11.11
C MET A 778 -21.22 10.33 -11.08
N ILE A 779 -21.24 9.63 -9.96
CA ILE A 779 -22.09 8.46 -9.72
C ILE A 779 -23.01 8.70 -8.52
N THR A 780 -24.28 8.34 -8.65
CA THR A 780 -25.25 8.52 -7.56
C THR A 780 -26.46 7.57 -7.70
N GLY A 781 -27.08 7.25 -6.56
CA GLY A 781 -28.37 6.57 -6.51
C GLY A 781 -29.57 7.52 -6.67
N ASP A 782 -29.34 8.84 -6.68
CA ASP A 782 -30.39 9.83 -6.92
C ASP A 782 -30.97 9.71 -8.33
N ASN A 783 -32.19 10.26 -8.49
CA ASN A 783 -32.83 10.35 -9.79
C ASN A 783 -32.01 11.18 -10.80
N GLU A 784 -32.24 10.93 -12.09
CA GLU A 784 -31.46 11.55 -13.17
C GLU A 784 -31.53 13.08 -13.20
N LYS A 785 -32.68 13.67 -12.85
CA LYS A 785 -32.86 15.13 -12.86
C LYS A 785 -32.00 15.81 -11.79
N THR A 786 -32.07 15.30 -10.57
CA THR A 786 -31.28 15.79 -9.43
C THR A 786 -29.79 15.62 -9.69
N ALA A 787 -29.39 14.47 -10.21
CA ALA A 787 -27.99 14.20 -10.55
C ALA A 787 -27.47 15.18 -11.63
N LYS A 788 -28.22 15.42 -12.71
CA LYS A 788 -27.83 16.39 -13.76
C LYS A 788 -27.77 17.83 -13.25
N ALA A 789 -28.66 18.21 -12.34
CA ALA A 789 -28.66 19.54 -11.74
C ALA A 789 -27.39 19.78 -10.91
N ILE A 790 -27.06 18.85 -10.00
CA ILE A 790 -25.84 18.93 -9.18
C ILE A 790 -24.59 18.89 -10.06
N ALA A 791 -24.53 17.98 -11.03
CA ALA A 791 -23.41 17.88 -11.97
C ALA A 791 -23.19 19.19 -12.72
N SER A 792 -24.25 19.86 -13.17
CA SER A 792 -24.15 21.15 -13.86
C SER A 792 -23.59 22.27 -12.98
N GLN A 793 -23.90 22.27 -11.67
CA GLN A 793 -23.39 23.27 -10.73
C GLN A 793 -21.86 23.19 -10.56
N VAL A 794 -21.32 21.96 -10.49
CA VAL A 794 -19.87 21.71 -10.36
C VAL A 794 -19.15 21.59 -11.70
N GLY A 795 -19.88 21.57 -12.82
CA GLY A 795 -19.34 21.49 -14.17
C GLY A 795 -18.97 20.08 -14.62
N ILE A 796 -19.65 19.04 -14.16
CA ILE A 796 -19.50 17.65 -14.60
C ILE A 796 -20.48 17.35 -15.74
N GLU A 797 -19.98 16.77 -16.84
CA GLU A 797 -20.80 16.44 -18.03
C GLU A 797 -21.30 14.99 -18.02
N ASN A 798 -20.51 14.07 -17.45
CA ASN A 798 -20.83 12.65 -17.46
C ASN A 798 -21.42 12.23 -16.12
N VAL A 799 -22.63 11.69 -16.12
CA VAL A 799 -23.37 11.33 -14.90
C VAL A 799 -23.94 9.92 -15.03
N PHE A 800 -23.70 9.10 -14.01
CA PHE A 800 -24.41 7.84 -13.78
C PHE A 800 -25.40 8.07 -12.63
N ALA A 801 -26.68 8.10 -12.95
CA ALA A 801 -27.76 8.30 -12.00
C ALA A 801 -28.53 6.99 -11.77
N GLU A 802 -29.31 6.94 -10.69
CA GLU A 802 -30.14 5.79 -10.32
C GLU A 802 -29.35 4.48 -10.14
N VAL A 803 -28.08 4.60 -9.71
CA VAL A 803 -27.17 3.46 -9.53
C VAL A 803 -27.28 2.86 -8.13
N LEU A 804 -27.53 1.56 -8.05
CA LEU A 804 -27.52 0.82 -6.79
C LEU A 804 -26.09 0.62 -6.26
N PRO A 805 -25.87 0.46 -4.94
CA PRO A 805 -24.51 0.28 -4.38
C PRO A 805 -23.70 -0.85 -5.04
N GLU A 806 -24.35 -1.99 -5.32
CA GLU A 806 -23.76 -3.17 -5.97
C GLU A 806 -23.37 -2.91 -7.44
N GLU A 807 -24.06 -1.97 -8.10
CA GLU A 807 -23.85 -1.60 -9.49
C GLU A 807 -22.75 -0.53 -9.68
N LYS A 808 -22.30 0.14 -8.60
CA LYS A 808 -21.22 1.13 -8.68
C LYS A 808 -19.92 0.51 -9.21
N ALA A 809 -19.57 -0.69 -8.73
CA ALA A 809 -18.40 -1.42 -9.20
C ALA A 809 -18.51 -1.84 -10.69
N ILE A 810 -19.71 -2.17 -11.14
CA ILE A 810 -19.98 -2.52 -12.56
C ILE A 810 -19.74 -1.31 -13.45
N ASN A 811 -20.23 -0.13 -13.07
CA ASN A 811 -20.00 1.11 -13.83
C ASN A 811 -18.52 1.48 -13.94
N ILE A 812 -17.73 1.25 -12.88
CA ILE A 812 -16.27 1.40 -12.92
C ILE A 812 -15.67 0.42 -13.94
N LYS A 813 -16.08 -0.85 -13.91
CA LYS A 813 -15.60 -1.88 -14.83
C LYS A 813 -15.92 -1.54 -16.28
N LEU A 814 -17.11 -1.00 -16.58
CA LEU A 814 -17.49 -0.55 -17.92
C LEU A 814 -16.54 0.53 -18.47
N LEU A 815 -16.05 1.43 -17.61
CA LEU A 815 -15.07 2.44 -17.99
C LEU A 815 -13.66 1.85 -18.14
N GLN A 816 -13.28 0.89 -17.30
CA GLN A 816 -12.02 0.16 -17.41
C GLN A 816 -11.95 -0.69 -18.70
N GLU A 817 -13.06 -1.30 -19.13
CA GLU A 817 -13.16 -2.05 -20.39
C GLU A 817 -12.95 -1.16 -21.62
N LYS A 818 -13.28 0.14 -21.52
CA LYS A 818 -12.93 1.16 -22.52
C LYS A 818 -11.45 1.58 -22.48
N LYS A 819 -10.60 0.84 -21.75
CA LYS A 819 -9.18 1.11 -21.54
C LYS A 819 -8.89 2.43 -20.80
N MET A 820 -9.87 2.96 -20.07
CA MET A 820 -9.62 4.07 -19.16
C MET A 820 -9.00 3.57 -17.86
N LYS A 821 -8.15 4.39 -17.27
CA LYS A 821 -7.60 4.21 -15.92
C LYS A 821 -8.42 5.05 -14.97
N VAL A 822 -9.20 4.37 -14.16
CA VAL A 822 -10.33 4.94 -13.42
C VAL A 822 -9.94 5.07 -11.95
N ALA A 823 -10.07 6.28 -11.43
CA ALA A 823 -10.08 6.50 -9.98
C ALA A 823 -11.51 6.71 -9.48
N MET A 824 -11.82 6.14 -8.33
CA MET A 824 -13.08 6.34 -7.61
C MET A 824 -12.81 7.17 -6.37
N VAL A 825 -13.62 8.21 -6.13
CA VAL A 825 -13.57 9.04 -4.92
C VAL A 825 -14.86 8.83 -4.15
N GLY A 826 -14.77 8.46 -2.87
CA GLY A 826 -15.93 8.18 -2.03
C GLY A 826 -15.60 8.24 -0.54
N ASP A 827 -16.65 8.21 0.28
CA ASP A 827 -16.58 8.33 1.74
C ASP A 827 -17.42 7.27 2.47
N GLY A 828 -18.37 6.61 1.80
CA GLY A 828 -19.28 5.65 2.43
C GLY A 828 -18.78 4.21 2.50
N ILE A 829 -19.32 3.43 3.45
CA ILE A 829 -19.23 1.95 3.46
C ILE A 829 -19.73 1.38 2.12
N ASN A 830 -20.78 2.00 1.57
CA ASN A 830 -21.40 1.63 0.30
C ASN A 830 -20.45 1.78 -0.90
N ASP A 831 -19.38 2.56 -0.75
CA ASP A 831 -18.41 2.82 -1.81
C ASP A 831 -17.18 1.92 -1.72
N ALA A 832 -16.98 1.19 -0.63
CA ALA A 832 -15.82 0.32 -0.44
C ALA A 832 -15.64 -0.70 -1.59
N PRO A 833 -16.70 -1.39 -2.09
CA PRO A 833 -16.57 -2.26 -3.26
C PRO A 833 -16.16 -1.51 -4.54
N ALA A 834 -16.66 -0.29 -4.72
CA ALA A 834 -16.34 0.55 -5.86
C ALA A 834 -14.89 1.09 -5.80
N LEU A 835 -14.45 1.54 -4.61
CA LEU A 835 -13.08 1.97 -4.33
C LEU A 835 -12.07 0.85 -4.59
N ALA A 836 -12.38 -0.39 -4.20
CA ALA A 836 -11.54 -1.56 -4.42
C ALA A 836 -11.50 -2.00 -5.90
N GLN A 837 -12.59 -1.82 -6.65
CA GLN A 837 -12.65 -2.17 -8.08
C GLN A 837 -11.90 -1.18 -8.98
N ALA A 838 -11.78 0.09 -8.56
CA ALA A 838 -11.08 1.12 -9.30
C ALA A 838 -9.57 0.82 -9.45
N ASP A 839 -8.92 1.37 -10.49
CA ASP A 839 -7.45 1.33 -10.58
C ASP A 839 -6.81 2.13 -9.43
N LEU A 840 -7.56 3.08 -8.86
CA LEU A 840 -7.20 3.84 -7.68
C LEU A 840 -8.45 4.24 -6.89
N GLY A 841 -8.61 3.69 -5.69
CA GLY A 841 -9.57 4.21 -4.71
C GLY A 841 -9.00 5.41 -3.95
N ILE A 842 -9.75 6.51 -3.86
CA ILE A 842 -9.44 7.69 -3.06
C ILE A 842 -10.55 7.86 -2.03
N ALA A 843 -10.22 7.65 -0.75
CA ALA A 843 -11.16 7.79 0.34
C ALA A 843 -11.10 9.19 0.95
N MET A 844 -12.25 9.75 1.32
CA MET A 844 -12.32 10.99 2.11
C MET A 844 -12.22 10.65 3.61
N GLY A 845 -11.62 11.55 4.40
CA GLY A 845 -11.31 11.36 5.82
C GLY A 845 -12.52 11.42 6.75
N SER A 846 -13.67 11.94 6.31
CA SER A 846 -14.98 11.76 6.96
C SER A 846 -15.53 10.36 6.77
N GLY A 847 -14.94 9.58 5.87
CA GLY A 847 -15.43 8.27 5.52
C GLY A 847 -15.21 7.23 6.60
N THR A 848 -16.01 6.17 6.54
CA THR A 848 -15.92 5.06 7.49
C THR A 848 -14.58 4.35 7.42
N ASP A 849 -14.16 3.70 8.52
CA ASP A 849 -12.88 2.96 8.58
C ASP A 849 -12.74 1.95 7.42
N VAL A 850 -13.85 1.37 6.97
CA VAL A 850 -13.90 0.45 5.81
C VAL A 850 -13.56 1.15 4.49
N ALA A 851 -14.09 2.35 4.27
CA ALA A 851 -13.79 3.16 3.08
C ALA A 851 -12.33 3.65 3.12
N MET A 852 -11.86 4.08 4.30
CA MET A 852 -10.46 4.41 4.51
C MET A 852 -9.57 3.21 4.24
N GLU A 853 -9.94 1.99 4.65
CA GLU A 853 -9.18 0.76 4.41
C GLU A 853 -9.09 0.43 2.92
N ALA A 854 -10.21 0.48 2.20
CA ALA A 854 -10.31 0.18 0.77
C ALA A 854 -9.60 1.21 -0.14
N GLY A 855 -9.47 2.46 0.31
CA GLY A 855 -8.81 3.53 -0.45
C GLY A 855 -7.29 3.41 -0.48
N GLY A 856 -6.69 3.47 -1.69
CA GLY A 856 -5.24 3.54 -1.87
C GLY A 856 -4.66 4.93 -1.56
N ILE A 857 -5.48 5.99 -1.65
CA ILE A 857 -5.15 7.34 -1.15
C ILE A 857 -6.27 7.77 -0.19
N VAL A 858 -5.91 8.44 0.90
CA VAL A 858 -6.85 8.98 1.87
C VAL A 858 -6.64 10.50 2.00
N ILE A 859 -7.71 11.26 1.87
CA ILE A 859 -7.74 12.72 1.97
C ILE A 859 -8.28 13.13 3.34
N ILE A 860 -7.43 13.62 4.23
CA ILE A 860 -7.80 13.89 5.63
C ILE A 860 -8.80 15.04 5.76
N LYS A 861 -8.63 16.12 4.98
CA LYS A 861 -9.31 17.40 5.20
C LYS A 861 -10.73 17.47 4.66
N ASN A 862 -11.22 16.40 4.03
CA ASN A 862 -12.48 16.36 3.28
C ASN A 862 -12.62 17.42 2.18
N ASP A 863 -11.50 18.03 1.76
CA ASP A 863 -11.43 19.00 0.68
C ASP A 863 -11.13 18.30 -0.65
N LEU A 864 -12.02 18.47 -1.64
CA LEU A 864 -11.87 17.87 -2.96
C LEU A 864 -10.67 18.42 -3.74
N ARG A 865 -10.17 19.61 -3.40
CA ARG A 865 -8.94 20.16 -4.04
C ARG A 865 -7.76 19.25 -3.79
N ASP A 866 -7.71 18.59 -2.64
CA ASP A 866 -6.65 17.66 -2.29
C ASP A 866 -6.65 16.41 -3.20
N VAL A 867 -7.78 16.05 -3.82
CA VAL A 867 -7.81 14.99 -4.85
C VAL A 867 -6.99 15.41 -6.07
N ALA A 868 -7.12 16.66 -6.51
CA ALA A 868 -6.32 17.19 -7.60
C ALA A 868 -4.84 17.31 -7.19
N ASP A 869 -4.57 17.74 -5.95
CA ASP A 869 -3.21 17.84 -5.41
C ASP A 869 -2.54 16.47 -5.21
N ALA A 870 -3.30 15.42 -4.89
CA ALA A 870 -2.80 14.05 -4.79
C ALA A 870 -2.32 13.54 -6.16
N ILE A 871 -3.08 13.82 -7.23
CA ILE A 871 -2.70 13.45 -8.60
C ILE A 871 -1.51 14.28 -9.08
N ASP A 872 -1.46 15.58 -8.78
CA ASP A 872 -0.32 16.44 -9.13
C ASP A 872 0.97 16.01 -8.40
N LEU A 873 0.87 15.71 -7.10
CA LEU A 873 1.96 15.18 -6.29
C LEU A 873 2.46 13.84 -6.85
N SER A 874 1.54 12.93 -7.20
CA SER A 874 1.87 11.66 -7.84
C SER A 874 2.61 11.85 -9.16
N LYS A 875 2.10 12.70 -10.07
CA LYS A 875 2.75 13.00 -11.36
C LYS A 875 4.14 13.60 -11.15
N THR A 876 4.27 14.54 -10.21
CA THR A 876 5.55 15.18 -9.89
C THR A 876 6.55 14.17 -9.32
N THR A 877 6.11 13.30 -8.42
CA THR A 877 6.95 12.25 -7.82
C THR A 877 7.36 11.22 -8.86
N MET A 878 6.45 10.78 -9.73
CA MET A 878 6.73 9.81 -10.80
C MET A 878 7.69 10.38 -11.85
N ASN A 879 7.54 11.66 -12.21
CA ASN A 879 8.51 12.34 -13.07
C ASN A 879 9.90 12.39 -12.44
N LYS A 880 9.99 12.58 -11.11
CA LYS A 880 11.27 12.52 -10.41
C LYS A 880 11.89 11.13 -10.41
N ILE A 881 11.09 10.09 -10.21
CA ILE A 881 11.55 8.70 -10.35
C ILE A 881 12.15 8.47 -11.74
N LYS A 882 11.44 8.85 -12.81
CA LYS A 882 11.92 8.71 -14.20
C LYS A 882 13.22 9.48 -14.45
N GLN A 883 13.34 10.71 -13.94
CA GLN A 883 14.57 11.50 -14.02
C GLN A 883 15.73 10.80 -13.30
N ASN A 884 15.50 10.32 -12.09
CA ASN A 884 16.50 9.63 -11.29
C ASN A 884 16.97 8.34 -11.97
N MET A 885 16.05 7.56 -12.52
CA MET A 885 16.39 6.34 -13.27
C MET A 885 17.20 6.67 -14.53
N PHE A 886 16.83 7.74 -15.25
CA PHE A 886 17.60 8.23 -16.39
C PHE A 886 19.03 8.57 -15.97
N PHE A 887 19.23 9.37 -14.91
CA PHE A 887 20.58 9.70 -14.43
C PHE A 887 21.36 8.49 -13.95
N ALA A 888 20.70 7.58 -13.22
CA ALA A 888 21.31 6.36 -12.72
C ALA A 888 21.79 5.41 -13.83
N LEU A 889 21.29 5.53 -15.06
CA LEU A 889 21.72 4.70 -16.20
C LEU A 889 22.60 5.47 -17.19
N PHE A 890 22.30 6.76 -17.42
CA PHE A 890 22.98 7.61 -18.38
C PHE A 890 24.50 7.63 -18.14
N TYR A 891 24.94 7.83 -16.90
CA TYR A 891 26.37 7.89 -16.58
C TYR A 891 27.07 6.54 -16.73
N ASN A 892 26.42 5.45 -16.34
CA ASN A 892 26.99 4.11 -16.48
C ASN A 892 27.13 3.73 -17.95
N ILE A 893 26.09 3.97 -18.77
CA ILE A 893 26.10 3.68 -20.21
C ILE A 893 27.18 4.49 -20.93
N MET A 894 27.30 5.79 -20.63
CA MET A 894 28.36 6.64 -21.20
C MET A 894 29.75 6.26 -20.69
N GLY A 895 29.86 5.82 -19.43
CA GLY A 895 31.12 5.52 -18.79
C GLY A 895 31.74 4.18 -19.19
N ILE A 896 30.92 3.17 -19.50
CA ILE A 896 31.41 1.82 -19.87
C ILE A 896 32.34 1.86 -21.11
N PRO A 897 31.99 2.49 -22.25
CA PRO A 897 32.88 2.55 -23.40
C PRO A 897 34.21 3.27 -23.10
N VAL A 898 34.17 4.32 -22.27
CA VAL A 898 35.36 5.07 -21.85
C VAL A 898 36.24 4.23 -20.92
N ALA A 899 35.64 3.52 -19.98
CA ALA A 899 36.32 2.58 -19.07
C ALA A 899 36.90 1.37 -19.81
N ALA A 900 36.21 0.90 -20.86
CA ALA A 900 36.70 -0.14 -21.77
C ALA A 900 37.85 0.35 -22.68
N ARG A 901 38.22 1.63 -22.57
CA ARG A 901 39.33 2.28 -23.30
C ARG A 901 39.13 2.31 -24.82
N MET A 902 37.88 2.22 -25.28
CA MET A 902 37.54 2.28 -26.70
C MET A 902 38.03 3.58 -27.36
N PHE A 903 38.09 4.67 -26.59
CA PHE A 903 38.54 5.99 -27.04
C PHE A 903 39.99 6.31 -26.63
N ALA A 904 40.80 5.31 -26.28
CA ALA A 904 42.20 5.51 -25.90
C ALA A 904 43.01 6.23 -27.00
N GLY A 905 42.70 6.00 -28.28
CA GLY A 905 43.35 6.69 -29.40
C GLY A 905 43.12 8.21 -29.46
N ILE A 906 42.09 8.72 -28.78
CA ILE A 906 41.77 10.16 -28.67
C ILE A 906 42.25 10.72 -27.31
N GLY A 907 42.93 9.90 -26.50
CA GLY A 907 43.38 10.31 -25.16
C GLY A 907 42.23 10.44 -24.16
N ILE A 908 41.18 9.62 -24.30
CA ILE A 908 40.06 9.57 -23.35
C ILE A 908 40.06 8.17 -22.72
N ILE A 909 40.52 8.08 -21.47
CA ILE A 909 40.66 6.83 -20.71
C ILE A 909 40.00 7.06 -19.35
N LEU A 910 39.41 6.06 -18.70
CA LEU A 910 38.94 6.20 -17.33
C LEU A 910 39.72 5.24 -16.41
N LYS A 911 40.43 5.79 -15.42
CA LYS A 911 41.09 4.99 -14.39
C LYS A 911 40.05 4.49 -13.36
N PRO A 912 40.23 3.29 -12.77
CA PRO A 912 39.24 2.70 -11.86
C PRO A 912 38.88 3.57 -10.64
N GLU A 913 39.79 4.41 -10.16
CA GLU A 913 39.56 5.21 -8.95
C GLU A 913 38.63 6.39 -9.25
N LEU A 914 38.81 7.04 -10.41
CA LEU A 914 37.92 8.10 -10.87
C LEU A 914 36.55 7.53 -11.27
N ALA A 915 36.49 6.29 -11.76
CA ALA A 915 35.23 5.57 -11.95
C ALA A 915 34.47 5.38 -10.63
N GLY A 916 35.19 5.00 -9.56
CA GLY A 916 34.63 4.89 -8.20
C GLY A 916 34.11 6.22 -7.65
N LEU A 917 34.83 7.32 -7.89
CA LEU A 917 34.39 8.65 -7.51
C LEU A 917 33.15 9.12 -8.30
N ALA A 918 33.12 8.88 -9.61
CA ALA A 918 31.97 9.19 -10.46
C ALA A 918 30.70 8.44 -10.02
N MET A 919 30.84 7.18 -9.59
CA MET A 919 29.75 6.39 -9.01
C MET A 919 29.19 7.04 -7.73
N ALA A 920 30.06 7.47 -6.81
CA ALA A 920 29.63 8.12 -5.56
C ALA A 920 28.84 9.42 -5.85
N LEU A 921 29.32 10.23 -6.80
CA LEU A 921 28.64 11.44 -7.22
C LEU A 921 27.28 11.15 -7.90
N SER A 922 27.18 10.09 -8.70
CA SER A 922 25.90 9.65 -9.30
C SER A 922 24.82 9.40 -8.25
N SER A 923 25.13 8.65 -7.19
CA SER A 923 24.19 8.41 -6.08
C SER A 923 23.75 9.71 -5.39
N VAL A 924 24.66 10.65 -5.17
CA VAL A 924 24.33 11.97 -4.60
C VAL A 924 23.40 12.75 -5.52
N SER A 925 23.61 12.71 -6.84
CA SER A 925 22.76 13.43 -7.80
C SER A 925 21.31 12.93 -7.76
N VAL A 926 21.11 11.60 -7.68
CA VAL A 926 19.79 10.97 -7.63
C VAL A 926 19.06 11.32 -6.32
N VAL A 927 19.74 11.22 -5.17
CA VAL A 927 19.11 11.58 -3.90
C VAL A 927 18.89 13.10 -3.81
N GLY A 928 19.86 13.91 -4.21
CA GLY A 928 19.75 15.36 -4.26
C GLY A 928 18.56 15.81 -5.10
N ASN A 929 18.38 15.22 -6.28
CA ASN A 929 17.21 15.48 -7.14
C ASN A 929 15.89 15.09 -6.47
N SER A 930 15.87 13.98 -5.74
CA SER A 930 14.69 13.53 -4.98
C SER A 930 14.36 14.49 -3.83
N LEU A 931 15.35 15.03 -3.14
CA LEU A 931 15.16 15.98 -2.04
C LEU A 931 14.55 17.31 -2.50
N LEU A 932 14.66 17.68 -3.78
CA LEU A 932 13.99 18.87 -4.33
C LEU A 932 12.46 18.75 -4.31
N LEU A 933 11.91 17.54 -4.16
CA LEU A 933 10.47 17.32 -3.90
C LEU A 933 10.02 17.92 -2.57
N ARG A 934 10.92 18.15 -1.60
CA ARG A 934 10.56 18.82 -0.33
C ARG A 934 10.01 20.24 -0.53
N ASN A 935 10.38 20.88 -1.64
CA ASN A 935 9.91 22.21 -2.00
C ASN A 935 8.61 22.18 -2.82
N TYR A 936 7.97 21.01 -2.94
CA TYR A 936 6.64 20.90 -3.55
C TYR A 936 5.63 21.72 -2.73
N SER A 937 4.77 22.45 -3.43
CA SER A 937 3.63 23.14 -2.85
C SER A 937 2.45 23.05 -3.82
N PRO A 938 1.24 22.68 -3.34
CA PRO A 938 0.01 22.63 -4.13
C PRO A 938 -0.19 23.86 -5.01
N GLY A 939 -0.53 23.63 -6.29
CA GLY A 939 -0.86 24.69 -7.24
C GLY A 939 0.31 25.58 -7.72
N LYS A 940 1.55 25.36 -7.26
CA LYS A 940 2.73 26.16 -7.66
C LYS A 940 3.75 25.31 -8.42
N LYS A 941 4.25 25.85 -9.54
CA LYS A 941 5.34 25.21 -10.30
C LYS A 941 6.66 25.31 -9.55
N ASN A 942 7.29 24.16 -9.28
CA ASN A 942 8.63 24.09 -8.70
C ASN A 942 9.69 24.16 -9.82
N TYR A 943 10.06 25.37 -10.25
CA TYR A 943 11.06 25.60 -11.31
C TYR A 943 12.44 25.04 -10.97
N LEU A 944 12.84 25.09 -9.69
CA LEU A 944 14.11 24.53 -9.23
C LEU A 944 14.16 23.02 -9.49
N SER A 945 13.08 22.32 -9.14
CA SER A 945 12.91 20.89 -9.41
C SER A 945 12.90 20.57 -10.90
N ALA A 946 12.34 21.44 -11.75
CA ALA A 946 12.32 21.22 -13.20
C ALA A 946 13.69 21.43 -13.87
N ILE A 947 14.47 22.43 -13.44
CA ILE A 947 15.74 22.81 -14.06
C ILE A 947 16.92 21.99 -13.54
N ALA A 948 16.89 21.60 -12.25
CA ALA A 948 18.01 20.89 -11.61
C ALA A 948 18.51 19.67 -12.38
N PRO A 949 17.67 18.78 -12.96
CA PRO A 949 18.10 17.68 -13.82
C PRO A 949 19.07 18.10 -14.92
N ILE A 950 18.74 19.18 -15.64
CA ILE A 950 19.53 19.67 -16.78
C ILE A 950 20.88 20.20 -16.27
N VAL A 951 20.85 21.00 -15.20
CA VAL A 951 22.08 21.55 -14.58
C VAL A 951 22.98 20.43 -14.07
N MET A 952 22.42 19.41 -13.42
CA MET A 952 23.17 18.23 -12.97
C MET A 952 23.76 17.47 -14.16
N ALA A 953 22.99 17.21 -15.21
CA ALA A 953 23.49 16.51 -16.41
C ALA A 953 24.71 17.21 -17.01
N VAL A 954 24.64 18.54 -17.16
CA VAL A 954 25.70 19.36 -17.73
C VAL A 954 26.92 19.37 -16.81
N ALA A 955 26.73 19.63 -15.51
CA ALA A 955 27.82 19.67 -14.53
C ALA A 955 28.55 18.32 -14.47
N PHE A 956 27.81 17.22 -14.47
CA PHE A 956 28.39 15.88 -14.46
C PHE A 956 29.08 15.52 -15.77
N ALA A 957 28.52 15.87 -16.92
CA ALA A 957 29.19 15.65 -18.20
C ALA A 957 30.54 16.37 -18.25
N ILE A 958 30.61 17.61 -17.74
CA ILE A 958 31.85 18.37 -17.61
C ILE A 958 32.83 17.66 -16.67
N ILE A 959 32.40 17.29 -15.46
CA ILE A 959 33.25 16.60 -14.47
C ILE A 959 33.77 15.28 -15.05
N PHE A 960 32.90 14.49 -15.68
CA PHE A 960 33.26 13.20 -16.24
C PHE A 960 34.25 13.33 -17.40
N PHE A 961 34.04 14.31 -18.29
CA PHE A 961 34.99 14.60 -19.36
C PHE A 961 36.36 15.02 -18.81
N GLN A 962 36.38 15.84 -17.75
CA GLN A 962 37.62 16.21 -17.07
C GLN A 962 38.31 14.99 -16.43
N PHE A 963 37.57 14.09 -15.79
CA PHE A 963 38.14 12.85 -15.23
C PHE A 963 38.73 11.95 -16.32
N ALA A 964 38.05 11.84 -17.45
CA ALA A 964 38.52 11.02 -18.56
C ALA A 964 39.78 11.62 -19.23
N LYS A 965 39.85 12.96 -19.33
CA LYS A 965 41.04 13.66 -19.82
C LYS A 965 42.21 13.56 -18.83
N PHE A 966 41.95 13.76 -17.54
CA PHE A 966 42.95 13.66 -16.48
C PHE A 966 43.50 12.24 -16.33
N SER A 967 42.68 11.23 -16.59
CA SER A 967 43.10 9.82 -16.59
C SER A 967 44.04 9.45 -17.73
N ALA A 968 44.02 10.20 -18.83
CA ALA A 968 44.87 9.97 -19.99
C ALA A 968 46.21 10.73 -19.93
N MET A 969 46.30 11.75 -19.06
CA MET A 969 47.56 12.33 -18.60
C MET A 969 48.23 11.38 -17.60
#